data_AF-A0A094GFX2-F1
#
_entry.id   AF-A0A094GFX2-F1
#
_cell.length_a   1.000
_cell.length_b   1.000
_cell.length_c   1.000
_cell.angle_alpha   90.00
_cell.angle_beta   90.00
_cell.angle_gamma   90.00
#
_symmetry.space_group_name_H-M   'P 1'
#
loop_
_entity.id
_entity.type
_entity.pdbx_description
1 polymer ?
#
loop_
_entity_poly.entity_id
_entity_poly.type
_entity_poly.pdbx_seq_one_letter_code
_entity_poly.pdbx_strand_id
1 'polypeptide(L)'
;MFAISSSSTEDFAVHYGSEPLLGFHLATAFDGEISSKLEQTNVIAQVAKSQFREWCKALQAQVKLRTIEINFFWGDALRFCYELQAICDPAKHSTMLARTYRGPWLSTRMCLDGLESHAAKVAYDVIDTSNLIDHVGILNTLPAVAPLLSRRSTSVLFTDSLLQAAEDPVAALPALLCSDVTMISLLLGLAPTGHLVGYTTDAVGTEAATRLACPGVSGRQSQYYLRIAWKLPNFGDRLEEMAPEPLEWEIRSSPEELSQYFFKLYLAMFSHEDLSSSMTTMLRRTISPLAVDLHHYNRLSFVLLLHMAKSRIETDWPRLITSLLDKVEFDRQLLVGSNSVQELYVLLHLFGLFCTEVLQRPPREIGMTPYGRPRPPSADLGLLGRSDVPSIVFVALTVPRERLEVFTNQDRNTVGTPGLHLSITNMDQGFDNSFFAIQCFFGSLLPVVNDDSICNVLADDRGWGGTADLIVTCAVPTWSLLLGTRSSLTIALTVSSTPATSQYTHKLGPRMTVFASGVADDKVRFLREPPGVRFISQSDELQSRRNARFVSQKPVWIHFDKSHKPQTMEMRVFPKASQGDQKVSISQVLPCTLNVNCQGFDDIQLIYPYPVNGDEGKTRIVSEGYIEVTVPFATALLRGGYNHNPFPVCIQGTRTASMSIPHINMNQQPIIHALDKTDWIPEFFGWTLSGRERRLREQKLPNTSSHGMLQLKSSISAIFQSFVGLNQSYGQMQLFQLSCKHKTMSCDTLIFASTLRHNLSQKSIVLDAYVVPLTKQRVSKMASKLVHIVKSGKALNIAVTSREEELLWKQMLPALVECCRGTWHHGQDCEYRKQGKIPLSTAHCESAICSCGEYQDANGFPGHEDWADFKQYATRIGIMPLSAVSYVEQLLTDEQRDQISRKIGDLSMSGTSDGIRCGHCGKTSNRLKKCARCGKLTGPVPSLIGPYPAQEAEYDDEKQSVAPEMV
;
A
#
# COMPACT_ATOMS: atom_id res chain seq x y z
N MET A 1 -15.95 14.90 -4.56
CA MET A 1 -15.37 15.27 -3.26
C MET A 1 -16.53 15.35 -2.29
N PHE A 2 -16.83 14.26 -1.59
CA PHE A 2 -17.87 14.24 -0.55
C PHE A 2 -17.16 14.55 0.76
N ALA A 3 -17.38 15.74 1.28
CA ALA A 3 -16.79 16.16 2.53
C ALA A 3 -17.53 15.44 3.68
N ILE A 4 -16.80 14.61 4.41
CA ILE A 4 -17.33 13.84 5.55
C ILE A 4 -17.01 14.65 6.81
N SER A 5 -18.06 15.04 7.52
CA SER A 5 -17.93 15.69 8.84
C SER A 5 -17.59 14.62 9.89
N SER A 6 -16.52 14.83 10.66
CA SER A 6 -16.24 14.07 11.89
C SER A 6 -16.99 14.61 13.11
N SER A 7 -17.80 15.65 12.92
CA SER A 7 -18.51 16.35 13.98
C SER A 7 -19.85 15.69 14.28
N SER A 8 -20.21 15.61 15.57
CA SER A 8 -21.59 15.34 15.98
C SER A 8 -22.51 16.44 15.46
N THR A 9 -23.76 16.04 15.18
CA THR A 9 -24.82 16.83 14.55
C THR A 9 -24.85 18.30 14.99
N GLU A 10 -24.95 19.19 14.00
CA GLU A 10 -25.05 20.67 14.01
C GLU A 10 -23.80 21.43 13.51
N ASP A 11 -22.59 20.90 13.70
CA ASP A 11 -21.36 21.50 13.15
C ASP A 11 -20.80 20.69 11.96
N PHE A 12 -20.30 21.39 10.94
CA PHE A 12 -19.60 20.78 9.80
C PHE A 12 -18.10 20.97 9.95
N ALA A 13 -17.40 19.95 10.44
CA ALA A 13 -15.94 19.96 10.44
C ALA A 13 -15.45 19.73 9.01
N VAL A 14 -15.07 20.82 8.32
CA VAL A 14 -14.48 20.74 6.98
C VAL A 14 -13.15 19.97 7.09
N HIS A 15 -13.14 18.74 6.61
CA HIS A 15 -11.91 17.95 6.52
C HIS A 15 -10.89 18.72 5.66
N TYR A 16 -9.61 18.78 6.03
CA TYR A 16 -8.59 19.54 5.27
C TYR A 16 -8.47 19.07 3.80
N GLY A 17 -8.79 17.80 3.53
CA GLY A 17 -8.90 17.25 2.17
C GLY A 17 -10.13 17.73 1.38
N SER A 18 -10.99 18.56 1.97
CA SER A 18 -12.15 19.17 1.31
C SER A 18 -11.79 20.49 0.61
N GLU A 19 -10.51 20.89 0.60
CA GLU A 19 -10.05 22.01 -0.23
C GLU A 19 -10.32 21.68 -1.71
N PRO A 20 -11.23 22.42 -2.37
CA PRO A 20 -11.73 22.07 -3.70
C PRO A 20 -10.62 21.96 -4.75
N LEU A 21 -9.52 22.68 -4.59
CA LEU A 21 -8.41 22.68 -5.55
C LEU A 21 -7.56 21.40 -5.49
N LEU A 22 -7.52 20.66 -4.37
CA LEU A 22 -6.67 19.47 -4.21
C LEU A 22 -7.07 18.31 -5.14
N GLY A 23 -8.30 18.31 -5.66
CA GLY A 23 -8.81 17.28 -6.57
C GLY A 23 -8.52 17.52 -8.05
N PHE A 24 -7.89 18.64 -8.43
CA PHE A 24 -7.66 19.02 -9.82
C PHE A 24 -6.20 18.91 -10.25
N HIS A 25 -5.97 18.78 -11.55
CA HIS A 25 -4.63 18.71 -12.12
C HIS A 25 -4.07 20.12 -12.38
N LEU A 26 -3.37 20.68 -11.40
CA LEU A 26 -3.00 22.11 -11.42
C LEU A 26 -1.67 22.43 -12.13
N ALA A 27 -0.94 21.43 -12.65
CA ALA A 27 0.40 21.62 -13.21
C ALA A 27 0.45 22.68 -14.33
N THR A 28 -0.56 22.69 -15.21
CA THR A 28 -0.65 23.67 -16.33
C THR A 28 -0.79 25.12 -15.88
N ALA A 29 -1.23 25.37 -14.64
CA ALA A 29 -1.27 26.72 -14.09
C ALA A 29 0.14 27.31 -13.87
N PHE A 30 1.18 26.48 -13.89
CA PHE A 30 2.57 26.87 -13.63
C PHE A 30 3.45 26.87 -14.89
N ASP A 31 2.89 26.70 -16.08
CA ASP A 31 3.64 26.70 -17.35
C ASP A 31 4.02 28.11 -17.84
N GLY A 32 3.34 29.16 -17.34
CA GLY A 32 3.47 30.55 -17.80
C GLY A 32 4.42 31.42 -16.98
N GLU A 33 4.74 32.61 -17.50
CA GLU A 33 5.35 33.69 -16.70
C GLU A 33 4.28 34.32 -15.80
N ILE A 34 4.62 34.53 -14.54
CA ILE A 34 3.67 35.00 -13.54
C ILE A 34 4.19 36.32 -12.98
N SER A 35 3.35 37.36 -12.98
CA SER A 35 3.73 38.67 -12.46
C SER A 35 3.42 38.82 -10.96
N SER A 36 2.46 38.07 -10.41
CA SER A 36 2.07 38.14 -8.99
C SER A 36 1.43 36.87 -8.42
N LYS A 37 1.43 36.72 -7.09
CA LYS A 37 0.75 35.62 -6.39
C LYS A 37 -0.77 35.59 -6.64
N LEU A 38 -1.42 36.75 -6.71
CA LEU A 38 -2.86 36.85 -6.95
C LEU A 38 -3.24 36.36 -8.34
N GLU A 39 -2.44 36.74 -9.35
CA GLU A 39 -2.59 36.22 -10.71
C GLU A 39 -2.48 34.70 -10.73
N GLN A 40 -1.49 34.13 -10.03
CA GLN A 40 -1.33 32.68 -9.94
C GLN A 40 -2.55 31.98 -9.33
N THR A 41 -3.08 32.50 -8.22
CA THR A 41 -4.29 31.94 -7.59
C THR A 41 -5.49 31.98 -8.55
N ASN A 42 -5.64 33.05 -9.32
CA ASN A 42 -6.70 33.16 -10.32
C ASN A 42 -6.53 32.13 -11.46
N VAL A 43 -5.31 31.94 -11.97
CA VAL A 43 -5.02 30.93 -13.00
C VAL A 43 -5.31 29.52 -12.48
N ILE A 44 -4.86 29.19 -11.26
CA ILE A 44 -5.15 27.92 -10.61
C ILE A 44 -6.66 27.66 -10.54
N ALA A 45 -7.43 28.65 -10.07
CA ALA A 45 -8.89 28.52 -9.97
C ALA A 45 -9.56 28.39 -11.35
N GLN A 46 -9.05 29.08 -12.37
CA GLN A 46 -9.55 28.98 -13.75
C GLN A 46 -9.29 27.59 -14.35
N VAL A 47 -8.09 27.03 -14.16
CA VAL A 47 -7.73 25.67 -14.59
C VAL A 47 -8.67 24.64 -13.95
N ALA A 48 -8.87 24.71 -12.63
CA ALA A 48 -9.79 23.84 -11.91
C ALA A 48 -11.23 23.93 -12.45
N LYS A 49 -11.75 25.16 -12.65
CA LYS A 49 -13.09 25.37 -13.23
C LYS A 49 -13.20 24.83 -14.64
N SER A 50 -12.16 24.94 -15.46
CA SER A 50 -12.14 24.40 -16.82
C SER A 50 -12.24 22.87 -16.80
N GLN A 51 -11.37 22.22 -16.02
CA GLN A 51 -11.37 20.76 -15.86
C GLN A 51 -12.72 20.25 -15.34
N PHE A 52 -13.29 20.92 -14.33
CA PHE A 52 -14.60 20.53 -13.80
C PHE A 52 -15.68 20.55 -14.89
N ARG A 53 -15.73 21.59 -15.72
CA ARG A 53 -16.68 21.67 -16.84
C ARG A 53 -16.46 20.56 -17.86
N GLU A 54 -15.21 20.25 -18.19
CA GLU A 54 -14.86 19.17 -19.13
C GLU A 54 -15.25 17.80 -18.58
N TRP A 55 -14.97 17.53 -17.31
CA TRP A 55 -15.34 16.28 -16.64
C TRP A 55 -16.86 16.12 -16.57
N CYS A 56 -17.60 17.19 -16.27
CA CYS A 56 -19.06 17.15 -16.31
C CYS A 56 -19.58 16.81 -17.71
N LYS A 57 -19.04 17.40 -18.77
CA LYS A 57 -19.41 17.09 -20.15
C LYS A 57 -19.11 15.63 -20.50
N ALA A 58 -17.93 15.13 -20.12
CA ALA A 58 -17.52 13.76 -20.37
C ALA A 58 -18.44 12.77 -19.62
N LEU A 59 -18.72 13.01 -18.35
CA LEU A 59 -19.64 12.19 -17.55
C LEU A 59 -21.04 12.18 -18.18
N GLN A 60 -21.58 13.34 -18.55
CA GLN A 60 -22.88 13.43 -19.22
C GLN A 60 -22.92 12.63 -20.53
N ALA A 61 -21.84 12.65 -21.32
CA ALA A 61 -21.75 11.88 -22.55
C ALA A 61 -21.77 10.36 -22.27
N GLN A 62 -20.98 9.89 -21.31
CA GLN A 62 -20.91 8.46 -20.98
C GLN A 62 -22.20 7.94 -20.32
N VAL A 63 -22.84 8.74 -19.47
CA VAL A 63 -24.15 8.42 -18.89
C VAL A 63 -25.22 8.28 -19.98
N LYS A 64 -25.23 9.18 -20.98
CA LYS A 64 -26.14 9.07 -22.14
C LYS A 64 -25.89 7.79 -22.95
N LEU A 65 -24.64 7.35 -23.05
CA LEU A 65 -24.24 6.11 -23.72
C LEU A 65 -24.48 4.84 -22.86
N ARG A 66 -24.86 4.99 -21.58
CA ARG A 66 -25.04 3.90 -20.61
C ARG A 66 -23.79 3.00 -20.50
N THR A 67 -22.61 3.58 -20.65
CA THR A 67 -21.30 2.90 -20.56
C THR A 67 -20.70 2.94 -19.16
N ILE A 68 -21.29 3.72 -18.25
CA ILE A 68 -20.85 3.88 -16.87
C ILE A 68 -22.02 3.58 -15.94
N GLU A 69 -21.74 2.72 -14.96
CA GLU A 69 -22.59 2.48 -13.80
C GLU A 69 -21.82 2.95 -12.55
N ILE A 70 -22.47 3.73 -11.70
CA ILE A 70 -21.86 4.24 -10.46
C ILE A 70 -22.67 3.72 -9.30
N ASN A 71 -22.05 2.86 -8.49
CA ASN A 71 -22.63 2.33 -7.27
C ASN A 71 -22.05 3.06 -6.06
N PHE A 72 -22.92 3.62 -5.22
CA PHE A 72 -22.51 4.33 -4.01
C PHE A 72 -22.77 3.46 -2.79
N PHE A 73 -21.76 3.34 -1.95
CA PHE A 73 -21.89 2.74 -0.63
C PHE A 73 -21.44 3.73 0.43
N TRP A 74 -22.19 3.81 1.53
CA TRP A 74 -21.82 4.60 2.70
C TRP A 74 -21.87 3.71 3.93
N GLY A 75 -20.70 3.52 4.54
CA GLY A 75 -20.48 2.65 5.69
C GLY A 75 -19.00 2.35 5.89
N ASP A 76 -18.71 1.32 6.68
CA ASP A 76 -17.34 0.87 6.94
C ASP A 76 -16.75 0.14 5.72
N ALA A 77 -15.61 0.63 5.22
CA ALA A 77 -14.96 0.12 4.02
C ALA A 77 -14.46 -1.33 4.19
N LEU A 78 -13.94 -1.71 5.36
CA LEU A 78 -13.42 -3.05 5.60
C LEU A 78 -14.57 -4.06 5.72
N ARG A 79 -15.61 -3.72 6.47
CA ARG A 79 -16.82 -4.56 6.61
C ARG A 79 -17.48 -4.78 5.25
N PHE A 80 -17.58 -3.73 4.44
CA PHE A 80 -18.07 -3.83 3.06
C PHE A 80 -17.25 -4.81 2.23
N CYS A 81 -15.92 -4.74 2.31
CA CYS A 81 -15.07 -5.66 1.57
C CYS A 81 -15.21 -7.11 2.04
N TYR A 82 -15.33 -7.38 3.35
CA TYR A 82 -15.57 -8.73 3.85
C TYR A 82 -16.95 -9.28 3.46
N GLU A 83 -17.98 -8.42 3.39
CA GLU A 83 -19.29 -8.83 2.87
C GLU A 83 -19.22 -9.15 1.38
N LEU A 84 -18.51 -8.35 0.58
CA LEU A 84 -18.26 -8.67 -0.83
C LEU A 84 -17.51 -9.99 -1.00
N GLN A 85 -16.48 -10.26 -0.19
CA GLN A 85 -15.74 -11.54 -0.25
C GLN A 85 -16.66 -12.73 -0.04
N ALA A 86 -17.55 -12.63 0.95
CA ALA A 86 -18.48 -13.69 1.26
C ALA A 86 -19.56 -13.88 0.19
N ILE A 87 -19.93 -12.83 -0.55
CA ILE A 87 -20.82 -12.98 -1.71
C ILE A 87 -20.07 -13.64 -2.88
N CYS A 88 -18.79 -13.30 -3.09
CA CYS A 88 -17.97 -13.84 -4.19
C CYS A 88 -17.65 -15.33 -4.01
N ASP A 89 -17.24 -15.74 -2.81
CA ASP A 89 -16.94 -17.15 -2.49
C ASP A 89 -17.34 -17.45 -1.02
N PRO A 90 -18.63 -17.79 -0.79
CA PRO A 90 -19.14 -18.11 0.55
C PRO A 90 -18.39 -19.27 1.22
N ALA A 91 -17.89 -20.22 0.43
CA ALA A 91 -17.23 -21.43 0.93
C ALA A 91 -15.80 -21.16 1.46
N LYS A 92 -15.08 -20.20 0.86
CA LYS A 92 -13.74 -19.79 1.29
C LYS A 92 -13.74 -18.69 2.37
N HIS A 93 -14.78 -17.85 2.45
CA HIS A 93 -14.76 -16.61 3.25
C HIS A 93 -15.74 -16.58 4.44
N SER A 94 -15.65 -17.57 5.34
CA SER A 94 -16.38 -17.57 6.62
C SER A 94 -15.68 -16.68 7.67
N THR A 95 -15.79 -15.37 7.53
CA THR A 95 -15.27 -14.37 8.49
C THR A 95 -16.39 -13.72 9.32
N MET A 96 -17.24 -14.55 9.94
CA MET A 96 -18.47 -14.13 10.62
C MET A 96 -18.29 -12.91 11.55
N LEU A 97 -17.27 -12.89 12.42
CA LEU A 97 -17.03 -11.77 13.33
C LEU A 97 -16.62 -10.47 12.61
N ALA A 98 -15.91 -10.60 11.48
CA ALA A 98 -15.56 -9.46 10.62
C ALA A 98 -16.78 -8.91 9.85
N ARG A 99 -17.91 -9.61 9.88
CA ARG A 99 -19.14 -9.29 9.13
C ARG A 99 -20.36 -9.03 10.03
N THR A 100 -20.22 -9.18 11.35
CA THR A 100 -21.36 -9.10 12.29
C THR A 100 -22.14 -7.79 12.18
N TYR A 101 -21.44 -6.65 12.14
CA TYR A 101 -22.05 -5.32 12.14
C TYR A 101 -21.68 -4.52 10.90
N ARG A 102 -22.58 -3.62 10.49
CA ARG A 102 -22.43 -2.75 9.31
C ARG A 102 -21.26 -1.77 9.42
N GLY A 103 -20.91 -1.37 10.63
CA GLY A 103 -19.79 -0.47 10.89
C GLY A 103 -19.68 -0.12 12.37
N PRO A 104 -18.66 0.68 12.73
CA PRO A 104 -18.52 1.23 14.08
C PRO A 104 -19.79 2.02 14.47
N TRP A 105 -20.16 2.00 15.75
CA TRP A 105 -21.29 2.76 16.30
C TRP A 105 -22.69 2.29 15.86
N LEU A 106 -22.78 1.22 15.06
CA LEU A 106 -24.04 0.66 14.55
C LEU A 106 -24.32 -0.73 15.13
N SER A 107 -25.58 -1.03 15.39
CA SER A 107 -26.05 -2.31 15.98
C SER A 107 -26.65 -3.28 14.96
N THR A 108 -26.69 -2.90 13.68
CA THR A 108 -27.33 -3.68 12.62
C THR A 108 -26.29 -4.36 11.72
N ARG A 109 -26.65 -5.50 11.12
CA ARG A 109 -25.84 -6.16 10.10
C ARG A 109 -25.83 -5.35 8.79
N MET A 110 -24.77 -5.50 8.00
CA MET A 110 -24.77 -5.00 6.63
C MET A 110 -25.68 -5.86 5.75
N CYS A 111 -26.47 -5.21 4.90
CA CYS A 111 -27.32 -5.84 3.92
C CYS A 111 -27.02 -5.20 2.56
N LEU A 112 -26.64 -6.03 1.58
CA LEU A 112 -26.22 -5.59 0.24
C LEU A 112 -27.27 -5.95 -0.81
N ASP A 113 -28.55 -5.83 -0.46
CA ASP A 113 -29.68 -6.10 -1.35
C ASP A 113 -29.50 -5.41 -2.72
N GLY A 114 -29.59 -6.19 -3.79
CA GLY A 114 -29.43 -5.70 -5.17
C GLY A 114 -27.99 -5.74 -5.71
N LEU A 115 -26.95 -5.74 -4.87
CA LEU A 115 -25.55 -5.91 -5.31
C LEU A 115 -25.15 -7.37 -5.51
N GLU A 116 -25.89 -8.30 -4.91
CA GLU A 116 -25.55 -9.74 -4.89
C GLU A 116 -25.36 -10.32 -6.30
N SER A 117 -26.22 -9.94 -7.24
CA SER A 117 -26.15 -10.40 -8.63
C SER A 117 -24.92 -9.90 -9.41
N HIS A 118 -24.33 -8.78 -8.98
CA HIS A 118 -23.14 -8.17 -9.58
C HIS A 118 -21.86 -8.62 -8.87
N ALA A 119 -21.85 -8.61 -7.54
CA ALA A 119 -20.73 -9.05 -6.72
C ALA A 119 -20.43 -10.55 -6.89
N ALA A 120 -21.44 -11.41 -7.01
CA ALA A 120 -21.24 -12.85 -7.19
C ALA A 120 -20.59 -13.24 -8.53
N LYS A 121 -20.42 -12.30 -9.48
CA LYS A 121 -19.95 -12.58 -10.85
C LYS A 121 -18.60 -11.93 -11.20
N VAL A 122 -18.05 -11.04 -10.37
CA VAL A 122 -16.96 -10.16 -10.81
C VAL A 122 -15.86 -10.02 -9.76
N ALA A 123 -14.67 -10.52 -10.08
CA ALA A 123 -13.43 -10.04 -9.47
C ALA A 123 -13.04 -8.69 -10.11
N TYR A 124 -12.53 -7.76 -9.32
CA TYR A 124 -12.22 -6.40 -9.78
C TYR A 124 -10.84 -6.35 -10.46
N ASP A 125 -10.74 -5.77 -11.66
CA ASP A 125 -9.46 -5.60 -12.33
C ASP A 125 -8.60 -4.48 -11.70
N VAL A 126 -9.25 -3.44 -11.16
CA VAL A 126 -8.58 -2.33 -10.47
C VAL A 126 -9.28 -2.06 -9.15
N ILE A 127 -8.52 -2.01 -8.07
CA ILE A 127 -8.99 -1.55 -6.76
C ILE A 127 -8.10 -0.38 -6.34
N ASP A 128 -8.69 0.76 -6.02
CA ASP A 128 -7.98 1.90 -5.45
C ASP A 128 -8.56 2.19 -4.06
N THR A 129 -7.74 2.04 -3.03
CA THR A 129 -8.15 2.24 -1.63
C THR A 129 -7.91 3.66 -1.15
N SER A 130 -7.37 4.54 -1.99
CA SER A 130 -6.93 5.88 -1.62
C SER A 130 -6.04 5.82 -0.36
N ASN A 131 -6.22 6.76 0.56
CA ASN A 131 -5.49 6.85 1.82
C ASN A 131 -6.10 6.03 2.96
N LEU A 132 -6.92 5.00 2.68
CA LEU A 132 -7.58 4.20 3.71
C LEU A 132 -6.60 3.60 4.73
N ILE A 133 -5.39 3.24 4.30
CA ILE A 133 -4.36 2.67 5.17
C ILE A 133 -3.86 3.63 6.26
N ASP A 134 -4.03 4.95 6.10
CA ASP A 134 -3.72 5.95 7.13
C ASP A 134 -4.75 5.98 8.26
N HIS A 135 -5.95 5.45 8.01
CA HIS A 135 -7.08 5.49 8.93
C HIS A 135 -7.29 4.15 9.64
N VAL A 136 -7.15 3.05 8.90
CA VAL A 136 -7.43 1.70 9.42
C VAL A 136 -6.22 0.77 9.36
N GLY A 137 -5.07 1.23 8.87
CA GLY A 137 -3.84 0.43 8.77
C GLY A 137 -3.82 -0.52 7.57
N ILE A 138 -2.62 -0.72 7.03
CA ILE A 138 -2.42 -1.54 5.83
C ILE A 138 -2.71 -3.03 6.07
N LEU A 139 -2.39 -3.55 7.25
CA LEU A 139 -2.61 -4.96 7.60
C LEU A 139 -4.08 -5.31 7.92
N ASN A 140 -4.95 -4.31 8.14
CA ASN A 140 -6.40 -4.54 8.14
C ASN A 140 -6.99 -4.43 6.74
N THR A 141 -6.41 -3.55 5.90
CA THR A 141 -6.89 -3.27 4.55
C THR A 141 -6.58 -4.42 3.59
N LEU A 142 -5.32 -4.87 3.51
CA LEU A 142 -4.90 -5.88 2.53
C LEU A 142 -5.66 -7.20 2.66
N PRO A 143 -5.91 -7.76 3.87
CA PRO A 143 -6.73 -8.97 4.00
C PRO A 143 -8.17 -8.80 3.51
N ALA A 144 -8.73 -7.59 3.61
CA ALA A 144 -10.09 -7.27 3.18
C ALA A 144 -10.18 -7.07 1.65
N VAL A 145 -9.16 -6.52 0.99
CA VAL A 145 -9.24 -6.15 -0.44
C VAL A 145 -8.53 -7.11 -1.39
N ALA A 146 -7.44 -7.75 -0.97
CA ALA A 146 -6.64 -8.62 -1.86
C ALA A 146 -7.42 -9.81 -2.46
N PRO A 147 -8.38 -10.45 -1.76
CA PRO A 147 -9.21 -11.52 -2.34
C PRO A 147 -10.20 -11.03 -3.41
N LEU A 148 -10.58 -9.75 -3.40
CA LEU A 148 -11.52 -9.17 -4.36
C LEU A 148 -10.85 -8.83 -5.70
N LEU A 149 -9.51 -8.77 -5.74
CA LEU A 149 -8.77 -8.47 -6.96
C LEU A 149 -8.76 -9.67 -7.91
N SER A 150 -9.07 -9.40 -9.18
CA SER A 150 -8.96 -10.35 -10.28
C SER A 150 -7.53 -10.89 -10.38
N ARG A 151 -7.40 -12.20 -10.63
CA ARG A 151 -6.11 -12.90 -10.73
C ARG A 151 -5.58 -12.88 -12.18
N ARG A 152 -5.71 -11.73 -12.82
CA ARG A 152 -5.19 -11.38 -14.15
C ARG A 152 -3.84 -10.68 -14.01
N SER A 153 -2.97 -10.81 -15.01
CA SER A 153 -1.65 -10.16 -14.98
C SER A 153 -1.80 -8.63 -15.02
N THR A 154 -2.88 -8.16 -15.67
CA THR A 154 -3.20 -6.73 -15.85
C THR A 154 -3.83 -6.08 -14.63
N SER A 155 -4.33 -6.87 -13.67
CA SER A 155 -5.00 -6.35 -12.48
C SER A 155 -4.05 -5.68 -11.50
N VAL A 156 -4.53 -4.66 -10.80
CA VAL A 156 -3.74 -3.87 -9.85
C VAL A 156 -4.58 -3.37 -8.68
N LEU A 157 -4.01 -3.48 -7.48
CA LEU A 157 -4.53 -2.86 -6.27
C LEU A 157 -3.62 -1.67 -5.90
N PHE A 158 -4.20 -0.51 -5.61
CA PHE A 158 -3.48 0.67 -5.14
C PHE A 158 -3.79 0.95 -3.67
N THR A 159 -2.73 1.20 -2.91
CA THR A 159 -2.80 1.76 -1.56
C THR A 159 -1.97 3.03 -1.52
N ASP A 160 -2.54 4.14 -1.07
CA ASP A 160 -1.84 5.40 -0.88
C ASP A 160 -1.67 5.67 0.63
N SER A 161 -0.56 6.29 1.03
CA SER A 161 -0.40 6.92 2.34
C SER A 161 -0.04 8.39 2.12
N LEU A 162 -0.61 9.26 2.94
CA LEU A 162 -0.28 10.68 3.01
C LEU A 162 0.58 10.98 4.24
N LEU A 163 0.90 9.98 5.04
CA LEU A 163 1.56 10.13 6.33
C LEU A 163 2.95 9.51 6.31
N GLN A 164 3.91 10.16 6.96
CA GLN A 164 5.24 9.61 7.08
C GLN A 164 5.24 8.37 7.99
N ALA A 165 5.48 7.19 7.43
CA ALA A 165 5.49 5.93 8.19
C ALA A 165 6.83 5.64 8.89
N ALA A 166 7.95 6.14 8.37
CA ALA A 166 9.28 5.94 8.94
C ALA A 166 10.17 7.16 8.71
N GLU A 167 11.21 7.33 9.53
CA GLU A 167 12.23 8.38 9.36
C GLU A 167 12.99 8.21 8.03
N ASP A 168 13.44 6.98 7.77
CA ASP A 168 13.99 6.55 6.49
C ASP A 168 12.86 6.02 5.58
N PRO A 169 12.64 6.61 4.39
CA PRO A 169 11.66 6.11 3.43
C PRO A 169 11.80 4.63 3.08
N VAL A 170 13.01 4.05 3.09
CA VAL A 170 13.23 2.62 2.80
C VAL A 170 12.57 1.72 3.85
N ALA A 171 12.53 2.17 5.09
CA ALA A 171 11.89 1.44 6.18
C ALA A 171 10.36 1.61 6.19
N ALA A 172 9.79 2.52 5.39
CA ALA A 172 8.37 2.87 5.43
C ALA A 172 7.46 1.67 5.16
N LEU A 173 7.68 0.94 4.06
CA LEU A 173 6.83 -0.19 3.71
C LEU A 173 6.99 -1.38 4.68
N PRO A 174 8.22 -1.83 5.04
CA PRO A 174 8.39 -2.85 6.08
C PRO A 174 7.77 -2.46 7.43
N ALA A 175 7.85 -1.18 7.81
CA ALA A 175 7.25 -0.69 9.06
C ALA A 175 5.73 -0.74 9.02
N LEU A 176 5.10 -0.29 7.92
CA LEU A 176 3.64 -0.39 7.74
C LEU A 176 3.15 -1.85 7.79
N LEU A 177 3.92 -2.76 7.16
CA LEU A 177 3.61 -4.19 7.10
C LEU A 177 4.00 -4.99 8.34
N CYS A 178 4.69 -4.38 9.30
CA CYS A 178 5.29 -5.07 10.46
C CYS A 178 6.16 -6.29 10.06
N SER A 179 6.66 -6.35 8.83
CA SER A 179 7.25 -7.56 8.25
C SER A 179 8.12 -7.30 7.03
N ASP A 180 8.81 -8.34 6.59
CA ASP A 180 9.46 -8.34 5.28
C ASP A 180 8.41 -8.32 4.15
N VAL A 181 8.66 -7.49 3.14
CA VAL A 181 7.75 -7.28 2.00
C VAL A 181 7.50 -8.57 1.23
N THR A 182 8.53 -9.41 1.06
CA THR A 182 8.45 -10.68 0.31
C THR A 182 7.49 -11.63 0.99
N MET A 183 7.56 -11.72 2.33
CA MET A 183 6.75 -12.67 3.08
C MET A 183 5.27 -12.29 3.06
N ILE A 184 4.95 -11.01 3.30
CA ILE A 184 3.56 -10.53 3.12
C ILE A 184 3.09 -10.74 1.69
N SER A 185 3.96 -10.53 0.70
CA SER A 185 3.57 -10.73 -0.70
C SER A 185 3.16 -12.17 -1.01
N LEU A 186 3.82 -13.16 -0.39
CA LEU A 186 3.48 -14.57 -0.47
C LEU A 186 2.12 -14.87 0.21
N LEU A 187 1.85 -14.28 1.38
CA LEU A 187 0.57 -14.44 2.08
C LEU A 187 -0.62 -13.89 1.27
N LEU A 188 -0.44 -12.74 0.62
CA LEU A 188 -1.47 -12.08 -0.19
C LEU A 188 -1.60 -12.67 -1.61
N GLY A 189 -0.52 -13.27 -2.11
CA GLY A 189 -0.32 -13.57 -3.53
C GLY A 189 -0.24 -12.31 -4.40
N LEU A 190 0.18 -11.18 -3.82
CA LEU A 190 0.34 -9.87 -4.47
C LEU A 190 1.60 -9.21 -3.96
N ALA A 191 2.39 -8.59 -4.84
CA ALA A 191 3.62 -7.90 -4.48
C ALA A 191 3.61 -6.43 -4.94
N PRO A 192 4.26 -5.52 -4.19
CA PRO A 192 4.50 -4.17 -4.65
C PRO A 192 5.34 -4.16 -5.92
N THR A 193 4.83 -3.55 -6.98
CA THR A 193 5.50 -3.51 -8.30
C THR A 193 6.90 -2.92 -8.18
N GLY A 194 7.06 -1.82 -7.43
CA GLY A 194 8.38 -1.21 -7.18
C GLY A 194 9.38 -2.13 -6.47
N HIS A 195 8.91 -3.03 -5.59
CA HIS A 195 9.76 -4.03 -4.92
C HIS A 195 10.23 -5.14 -5.87
N LEU A 196 9.53 -5.33 -7.00
CA LEU A 196 9.88 -6.32 -8.02
C LEU A 196 10.78 -5.76 -9.12
N VAL A 197 10.45 -4.57 -9.67
CA VAL A 197 11.14 -4.01 -10.85
C VAL A 197 12.15 -2.89 -10.52
N GLY A 198 12.06 -2.27 -9.35
CA GLY A 198 13.03 -1.27 -8.87
C GLY A 198 12.89 0.14 -9.44
N TYR A 199 11.82 0.43 -10.19
CA TYR A 199 11.51 1.79 -10.66
C TYR A 199 10.01 2.06 -10.62
N THR A 200 9.65 3.34 -10.73
CA THR A 200 8.29 3.83 -10.99
C THR A 200 8.32 4.94 -12.02
N THR A 201 7.21 5.18 -12.72
CA THR A 201 7.03 6.36 -13.58
C THR A 201 6.53 7.58 -12.81
N ASP A 202 6.12 7.38 -11.54
CA ASP A 202 5.70 8.47 -10.66
C ASP A 202 6.88 9.35 -10.28
N ALA A 203 6.64 10.65 -10.12
CA ALA A 203 7.66 11.61 -9.72
C ALA A 203 7.94 11.58 -8.20
N VAL A 204 8.16 10.40 -7.59
CA VAL A 204 8.32 10.26 -6.13
C VAL A 204 9.48 11.08 -5.54
N GLY A 205 10.48 11.42 -6.36
CA GLY A 205 11.59 12.29 -5.96
C GLY A 205 11.18 13.72 -5.60
N THR A 206 10.07 14.23 -6.17
CA THR A 206 9.59 15.58 -5.87
C THR A 206 9.03 15.68 -4.45
N GLU A 207 8.52 14.58 -3.89
CA GLU A 207 8.08 14.52 -2.49
C GLU A 207 9.28 14.73 -1.54
N ALA A 208 10.39 14.07 -1.82
CA ALA A 208 11.63 14.24 -1.05
C ALA A 208 12.20 15.66 -1.20
N ALA A 209 12.15 16.23 -2.40
CA ALA A 209 12.57 17.61 -2.64
C ALA A 209 11.70 18.61 -1.87
N THR A 210 10.37 18.44 -1.92
CA THR A 210 9.39 19.29 -1.22
C THR A 210 9.62 19.25 0.28
N ARG A 211 9.86 18.08 0.85
CA ARG A 211 10.14 17.93 2.29
C ARG A 211 11.42 18.64 2.73
N LEU A 212 12.43 18.68 1.88
CA LEU A 212 13.67 19.41 2.17
C LEU A 212 13.51 20.92 2.06
N ALA A 213 12.72 21.38 1.09
CA ALA A 213 12.45 22.80 0.90
C ALA A 213 11.46 23.36 1.94
N CYS A 214 10.52 22.54 2.39
CA CYS A 214 9.47 22.89 3.34
C CYS A 214 9.48 21.89 4.52
N PRO A 215 10.41 22.03 5.47
CA PRO A 215 10.45 21.15 6.64
C PRO A 215 9.15 21.30 7.44
N GLY A 216 8.60 20.16 7.87
CA GLY A 216 7.37 20.12 8.67
C GLY A 216 7.51 20.86 10.00
N VAL A 217 6.37 21.19 10.62
CA VAL A 217 6.34 21.80 11.95
C VAL A 217 6.63 20.72 13.01
N SER A 218 7.57 20.98 13.91
CA SER A 218 7.92 20.07 15.01
C SER A 218 6.68 19.63 15.80
N GLY A 219 6.59 18.33 16.07
CA GLY A 219 5.48 17.73 16.82
C GLY A 219 4.18 17.56 16.03
N ARG A 220 4.13 18.01 14.76
CA ARG A 220 3.02 17.70 13.84
C ARG A 220 3.41 16.57 12.90
N GLN A 221 2.44 15.72 12.60
CA GLN A 221 2.64 14.65 11.63
C GLN A 221 2.93 15.27 10.26
N SER A 222 4.04 14.86 9.67
CA SER A 222 4.47 15.29 8.34
C SER A 222 3.64 14.59 7.26
N GLN A 223 3.26 15.35 6.24
CA GLN A 223 2.71 14.76 5.03
C GLN A 223 3.84 14.14 4.21
N TYR A 224 3.62 12.91 3.74
CA TYR A 224 4.51 12.23 2.81
C TYR A 224 3.67 11.33 1.90
N TYR A 225 3.54 11.71 0.64
CA TYR A 225 2.76 10.92 -0.31
C TYR A 225 3.52 9.67 -0.77
N LEU A 226 2.92 8.51 -0.52
CA LEU A 226 3.43 7.20 -0.91
C LEU A 226 2.32 6.39 -1.59
N ARG A 227 2.44 6.14 -2.90
CA ARG A 227 1.56 5.22 -3.64
C ARG A 227 2.23 3.88 -3.84
N ILE A 228 1.52 2.79 -3.55
CA ILE A 228 2.00 1.42 -3.75
C ILE A 228 1.04 0.68 -4.67
N ALA A 229 1.58 0.15 -5.77
CA ALA A 229 0.84 -0.66 -6.74
C ALA A 229 1.13 -2.15 -6.51
N TRP A 230 0.11 -2.90 -6.09
CA TRP A 230 0.19 -4.33 -5.79
C TRP A 230 -0.31 -5.15 -6.99
N LYS A 231 0.53 -6.06 -7.49
CA LYS A 231 0.23 -6.93 -8.65
C LYS A 231 0.59 -8.38 -8.35
N LEU A 232 0.11 -9.31 -9.18
CA LEU A 232 0.57 -10.70 -9.15
C LEU A 232 2.09 -10.75 -9.34
N PRO A 233 2.87 -11.45 -8.51
CA PRO A 233 4.33 -11.44 -8.64
C PRO A 233 4.85 -11.92 -10.00
N ASN A 234 4.12 -12.80 -10.68
CA ASN A 234 4.42 -13.33 -12.00
C ASN A 234 3.74 -12.58 -13.17
N PHE A 235 3.37 -11.31 -13.00
CA PHE A 235 2.70 -10.52 -14.04
C PHE A 235 3.49 -10.44 -15.36
N GLY A 236 4.83 -10.59 -15.32
CA GLY A 236 5.69 -10.59 -16.50
C GLY A 236 5.90 -11.95 -17.17
N ASP A 237 5.42 -13.04 -16.58
CA ASP A 237 5.65 -14.40 -17.10
C ASP A 237 4.57 -14.84 -18.09
N ARG A 238 3.42 -14.14 -18.12
CA ARG A 238 2.30 -14.46 -19.00
C ARG A 238 2.34 -13.59 -20.25
N LEU A 239 2.83 -14.15 -21.36
CA LEU A 239 2.81 -13.46 -22.65
C LEU A 239 1.39 -13.32 -23.19
N GLU A 240 0.61 -14.39 -23.20
CA GLU A 240 -0.81 -14.36 -23.56
C GLU A 240 -1.67 -14.54 -22.31
N GLU A 241 -2.55 -13.58 -22.07
CA GLU A 241 -3.63 -13.70 -21.11
C GLU A 241 -4.73 -14.57 -21.73
N MET A 242 -4.44 -15.87 -21.80
CA MET A 242 -5.47 -16.88 -21.97
C MET A 242 -6.38 -16.85 -20.74
N ALA A 243 -7.60 -17.37 -20.86
CA ALA A 243 -8.43 -17.70 -19.71
C ALA A 243 -8.15 -19.16 -19.29
N PRO A 244 -7.06 -19.51 -18.58
CA PRO A 244 -7.10 -20.64 -17.67
C PRO A 244 -7.54 -20.14 -16.29
N GLU A 245 -8.12 -21.06 -15.53
CA GLU A 245 -8.29 -20.97 -14.08
C GLU A 245 -7.08 -20.27 -13.40
N PRO A 246 -7.29 -19.44 -12.36
CA PRO A 246 -6.21 -18.79 -11.65
C PRO A 246 -5.15 -19.82 -11.23
N LEU A 247 -3.87 -19.52 -11.49
CA LEU A 247 -2.77 -20.33 -10.97
C LEU A 247 -2.77 -20.15 -9.46
N GLU A 248 -3.26 -21.16 -8.74
CA GLU A 248 -3.08 -21.25 -7.29
C GLU A 248 -1.86 -22.15 -7.02
N TRP A 249 -0.91 -21.61 -6.25
CA TRP A 249 0.24 -22.37 -5.78
C TRP A 249 -0.09 -22.98 -4.44
N GLU A 250 0.22 -24.26 -4.29
CA GLU A 250 0.29 -24.91 -2.99
C GLU A 250 1.65 -24.57 -2.35
N ILE A 251 1.67 -23.53 -1.52
CA ILE A 251 2.88 -23.12 -0.81
C ILE A 251 3.02 -23.98 0.44
N ARG A 252 4.18 -24.61 0.63
CA ARG A 252 4.49 -25.43 1.81
C ARG A 252 5.61 -24.81 2.63
N SER A 253 5.56 -24.95 3.94
CA SER A 253 6.69 -24.62 4.82
C SER A 253 6.58 -25.35 6.16
N SER A 254 7.69 -25.39 6.91
CA SER A 254 7.72 -26.07 8.20
C SER A 254 6.88 -25.33 9.25
N PRO A 255 6.12 -26.05 10.11
CA PRO A 255 5.37 -25.43 11.19
C PRO A 255 6.25 -24.61 12.14
N GLU A 256 7.48 -25.04 12.39
CA GLU A 256 8.43 -24.39 13.30
C GLU A 256 8.92 -23.04 12.76
N GLU A 257 9.32 -22.97 11.49
CA GLU A 257 9.78 -21.73 10.88
C GLU A 257 8.64 -20.72 10.78
N LEU A 258 7.45 -21.16 10.38
CA LEU A 258 6.28 -20.30 10.28
C LEU A 258 5.80 -19.81 11.65
N SER A 259 5.77 -20.69 12.67
CA SER A 259 5.47 -20.31 14.06
C SER A 259 6.40 -19.18 14.53
N GLN A 260 7.70 -19.32 14.28
CA GLN A 260 8.67 -18.30 14.68
C GLN A 260 8.55 -17.00 13.89
N TYR A 261 8.20 -17.07 12.59
CA TYR A 261 7.88 -15.89 11.78
C TYR A 261 6.63 -15.16 12.30
N PHE A 262 5.52 -15.87 12.49
CA PHE A 262 4.27 -15.27 12.97
C PHE A 262 4.41 -14.71 14.38
N PHE A 263 5.25 -15.30 15.23
CA PHE A 263 5.57 -14.74 16.53
C PHE A 263 6.32 -13.40 16.41
N LYS A 264 7.30 -13.29 15.51
CA LYS A 264 7.98 -12.00 15.24
C LYS A 264 7.02 -10.94 14.69
N LEU A 265 6.12 -11.34 13.79
CA LEU A 265 5.06 -10.47 13.28
C LEU A 265 4.14 -10.00 14.42
N TYR A 266 3.74 -10.90 15.32
CA TYR A 266 2.93 -10.59 16.50
C TYR A 266 3.61 -9.52 17.38
N LEU A 267 4.88 -9.72 17.72
CA LEU A 267 5.66 -8.74 18.49
C LEU A 267 5.74 -7.37 17.79
N ALA A 268 5.90 -7.35 16.47
CA ALA A 268 5.97 -6.11 15.69
C ALA A 268 4.61 -5.40 15.59
N MET A 269 3.51 -6.12 15.43
CA MET A 269 2.15 -5.53 15.38
C MET A 269 1.75 -4.89 16.71
N PHE A 270 2.20 -5.46 17.82
CA PHE A 270 1.83 -5.05 19.19
C PHE A 270 2.96 -4.36 19.94
N SER A 271 3.98 -3.84 19.25
CA SER A 271 5.18 -3.25 19.86
C SER A 271 4.90 -2.08 20.81
N HIS A 272 3.72 -1.46 20.73
CA HIS A 272 3.29 -0.40 21.64
C HIS A 272 3.02 -0.88 23.07
N GLU A 273 2.87 -2.19 23.28
CA GLU A 273 2.74 -2.83 24.59
C GLU A 273 4.09 -3.07 25.27
N ASP A 274 5.20 -2.80 24.57
CA ASP A 274 6.55 -2.80 25.12
C ASP A 274 6.85 -1.44 25.80
N LEU A 275 6.65 -1.41 27.12
CA LEU A 275 6.88 -0.22 27.96
C LEU A 275 8.32 0.29 27.92
N SER A 276 9.32 -0.56 27.59
CA SER A 276 10.71 -0.15 27.49
C SER A 276 10.94 0.82 26.32
N SER A 277 10.15 0.69 25.26
CA SER A 277 10.20 1.53 24.06
C SER A 277 9.30 2.78 24.12
N SER A 278 8.39 2.83 25.10
CA SER A 278 7.36 3.86 25.24
C SER A 278 7.94 5.26 25.44
N MET A 279 8.98 5.41 26.27
CA MET A 279 9.61 6.72 26.53
C MET A 279 10.26 7.30 25.27
N THR A 280 10.96 6.46 24.50
CA THR A 280 11.57 6.84 23.22
C THR A 280 10.49 7.27 22.21
N THR A 281 9.38 6.54 22.15
CA THR A 281 8.23 6.85 21.30
C THR A 281 7.57 8.18 21.71
N MET A 282 7.35 8.40 23.01
CA MET A 282 6.84 9.67 23.55
C MET A 282 7.73 10.84 23.15
N LEU A 283 9.05 10.72 23.36
CA LEU A 283 10.02 11.76 23.00
C LEU A 283 10.00 12.02 21.49
N ARG A 284 10.04 10.97 20.66
CA ARG A 284 9.99 11.11 19.20
C ARG A 284 8.71 11.81 18.75
N ARG A 285 7.55 11.48 19.30
CA ARG A 285 6.26 12.11 18.93
C ARG A 285 6.22 13.61 19.18
N THR A 286 6.97 14.13 20.15
CA THR A 286 7.05 15.60 20.36
C THR A 286 7.82 16.31 19.25
N ILE A 287 8.59 15.56 18.45
CA ILE A 287 9.46 16.08 17.38
C ILE A 287 8.91 15.70 16.00
N SER A 288 8.64 14.41 15.77
CA SER A 288 8.24 13.84 14.47
C SER A 288 7.33 12.61 14.68
N PRO A 289 6.01 12.80 14.87
CA PRO A 289 5.04 11.69 14.87
C PRO A 289 5.07 10.88 13.57
N LEU A 290 4.99 9.55 13.67
CA LEU A 290 4.95 8.66 12.51
C LEU A 290 3.58 7.99 12.36
N ALA A 291 3.22 7.58 11.15
CA ALA A 291 1.97 6.87 10.87
C ALA A 291 1.80 5.58 11.69
N VAL A 292 2.90 4.85 11.92
CA VAL A 292 2.91 3.62 12.73
C VAL A 292 2.54 3.85 14.21
N ASP A 293 2.59 5.11 14.68
CA ASP A 293 2.25 5.50 16.05
C ASP A 293 0.74 5.65 16.29
N LEU A 294 -0.07 5.51 15.23
CA LEU A 294 -1.53 5.54 15.30
C LEU A 294 -2.11 4.20 15.77
N HIS A 295 -1.32 3.12 15.73
CA HIS A 295 -1.65 1.80 16.28
C HIS A 295 -3.02 1.25 15.84
N HIS A 296 -3.14 0.88 14.56
CA HIS A 296 -4.40 0.40 13.99
C HIS A 296 -4.71 -1.08 14.25
N TYR A 297 -3.81 -1.82 14.90
CA TYR A 297 -3.87 -3.29 14.93
C TYR A 297 -4.28 -3.83 16.30
N ASN A 298 -5.18 -4.81 16.29
CA ASN A 298 -5.57 -5.61 17.45
C ASN A 298 -5.46 -7.12 17.12
N ARG A 299 -5.88 -8.01 18.03
CA ARG A 299 -5.71 -9.46 17.83
C ARG A 299 -6.59 -9.98 16.70
N LEU A 300 -7.71 -9.31 16.40
CA LEU A 300 -8.54 -9.61 15.24
C LEU A 300 -7.79 -9.33 13.94
N SER A 301 -7.03 -8.23 13.85
CA SER A 301 -6.13 -7.95 12.71
C SER A 301 -5.17 -9.12 12.45
N PHE A 302 -4.52 -9.61 13.50
CA PHE A 302 -3.56 -10.71 13.41
C PHE A 302 -4.24 -12.04 13.01
N VAL A 303 -5.40 -12.35 13.59
CA VAL A 303 -6.16 -13.56 13.27
C VAL A 303 -6.68 -13.54 11.83
N LEU A 304 -7.10 -12.39 11.31
CA LEU A 304 -7.51 -12.24 9.90
C LEU A 304 -6.33 -12.50 8.94
N LEU A 305 -5.13 -12.04 9.28
CA LEU A 305 -3.89 -12.37 8.56
C LEU A 305 -3.58 -13.86 8.59
N LEU A 306 -3.68 -14.53 9.75
CA LEU A 306 -3.49 -15.98 9.87
C LEU A 306 -4.53 -16.75 9.05
N HIS A 307 -5.80 -16.32 9.09
CA HIS A 307 -6.88 -16.91 8.32
C HIS A 307 -6.61 -16.79 6.80
N MET A 308 -6.14 -15.64 6.35
CA MET A 308 -5.68 -15.45 4.98
C MET A 308 -4.49 -16.36 4.64
N ALA A 309 -3.50 -16.45 5.51
CA ALA A 309 -2.33 -17.32 5.32
C ALA A 309 -2.75 -18.80 5.17
N LYS A 310 -3.72 -19.27 5.95
CA LYS A 310 -4.27 -20.64 5.87
C LYS A 310 -4.90 -20.99 4.52
N SER A 311 -5.40 -19.99 3.79
CA SER A 311 -5.93 -20.22 2.45
C SER A 311 -4.84 -20.42 1.38
N ARG A 312 -3.58 -20.11 1.69
CA ARG A 312 -2.45 -20.07 0.74
C ARG A 312 -1.31 -21.02 1.09
N ILE A 313 -1.12 -21.29 2.37
CA ILE A 313 -0.02 -22.09 2.90
C ILE A 313 -0.55 -23.41 3.47
N GLU A 314 -0.06 -24.49 2.89
CA GLU A 314 -0.23 -25.86 3.34
C GLU A 314 0.86 -26.18 4.39
N THR A 315 0.44 -26.43 5.62
CA THR A 315 1.32 -26.84 6.73
C THR A 315 0.49 -27.53 7.81
N ASP A 316 1.14 -28.09 8.83
CA ASP A 316 0.46 -28.58 10.04
C ASP A 316 0.00 -27.38 10.89
N TRP A 317 -1.14 -26.82 10.51
CA TRP A 317 -1.75 -25.66 11.17
C TRP A 317 -1.98 -25.86 12.67
N PRO A 318 -2.52 -27.00 13.14
CA PRO A 318 -2.61 -27.27 14.58
C PRO A 318 -1.25 -27.15 15.28
N ARG A 319 -0.21 -27.81 14.76
CA ARG A 319 1.14 -27.76 15.36
C ARG A 319 1.74 -26.35 15.33
N LEU A 320 1.58 -25.64 14.22
CA LEU A 320 2.02 -24.26 14.06
C LEU A 320 1.37 -23.36 15.10
N ILE A 321 0.04 -23.39 15.22
CA ILE A 321 -0.68 -22.51 16.14
C ILE A 321 -0.37 -22.85 17.60
N THR A 322 -0.27 -24.13 17.97
CA THR A 322 0.19 -24.53 19.31
C THR A 322 1.57 -23.96 19.61
N SER A 323 2.54 -24.14 18.70
CA SER A 323 3.89 -23.61 18.88
C SER A 323 3.93 -22.08 18.97
N LEU A 324 3.09 -21.39 18.20
CA LEU A 324 2.96 -19.94 18.24
C LEU A 324 2.38 -19.46 19.57
N LEU A 325 1.33 -20.12 20.06
CA LEU A 325 0.69 -19.80 21.33
C LEU A 325 1.65 -20.00 22.50
N ASP A 326 2.42 -21.11 22.52
CA ASP A 326 3.46 -21.32 23.52
C ASP A 326 4.42 -20.10 23.57
N LYS A 327 4.90 -19.65 22.40
CA LYS A 327 5.79 -18.47 22.32
C LYS A 327 5.12 -17.19 22.84
N VAL A 328 3.84 -16.98 22.54
CA VAL A 328 3.06 -15.82 23.03
C VAL A 328 2.85 -15.87 24.54
N GLU A 329 2.58 -17.04 25.13
CA GLU A 329 2.39 -17.19 26.58
C GLU A 329 3.68 -17.03 27.37
N PHE A 330 4.80 -17.49 26.82
CA PHE A 330 6.13 -17.32 27.41
C PHE A 330 6.76 -15.96 27.11
N ASP A 331 6.13 -15.11 26.29
CA ASP A 331 6.63 -13.78 25.99
C ASP A 331 6.70 -12.91 27.26
N ARG A 332 7.76 -12.10 27.33
CA ARG A 332 7.98 -11.11 28.39
C ARG A 332 8.30 -9.73 27.83
N GLN A 333 8.33 -9.58 26.50
CA GLN A 333 8.59 -8.31 25.83
C GLN A 333 7.34 -7.41 25.85
N LEU A 334 6.18 -7.95 25.50
CA LEU A 334 4.91 -7.23 25.53
C LEU A 334 4.33 -7.29 26.95
N LEU A 335 4.70 -6.33 27.81
CA LEU A 335 4.46 -6.42 29.26
C LEU A 335 2.98 -6.59 29.63
N VAL A 336 2.07 -5.97 28.86
CA VAL A 336 0.61 -6.08 29.04
C VAL A 336 -0.06 -7.02 28.02
N GLY A 337 0.73 -7.67 27.15
CA GLY A 337 0.21 -8.52 26.08
C GLY A 337 -0.47 -9.79 26.58
N SER A 338 -0.06 -10.29 27.76
CA SER A 338 -0.69 -11.44 28.42
C SER A 338 -2.18 -11.24 28.70
N ASN A 339 -2.61 -10.00 28.97
CA ASN A 339 -4.02 -9.67 29.21
C ASN A 339 -4.89 -9.94 27.98
N SER A 340 -4.32 -9.96 26.77
CA SER A 340 -5.05 -10.15 25.51
C SER A 340 -5.06 -11.60 25.02
N VAL A 341 -4.41 -12.52 25.73
CA VAL A 341 -4.28 -13.93 25.31
C VAL A 341 -5.64 -14.61 25.23
N GLN A 342 -6.56 -14.27 26.14
CA GLN A 342 -7.90 -14.86 26.13
C GLN A 342 -8.74 -14.40 24.94
N GLU A 343 -8.59 -13.15 24.51
CA GLU A 343 -9.17 -12.68 23.25
C GLU A 343 -8.58 -13.45 22.07
N LEU A 344 -7.25 -13.63 22.02
CA LEU A 344 -6.59 -14.36 20.95
C LEU A 344 -7.14 -15.80 20.82
N TYR A 345 -7.33 -16.51 21.93
CA TYR A 345 -7.93 -17.85 21.94
C TYR A 345 -9.35 -17.87 21.38
N VAL A 346 -10.20 -16.94 21.81
CA VAL A 346 -11.57 -16.82 21.32
C VAL A 346 -11.59 -16.54 19.82
N LEU A 347 -10.76 -15.61 19.34
CA LEU A 347 -10.69 -15.27 17.94
C LEU A 347 -10.18 -16.44 17.09
N LEU A 348 -9.11 -17.13 17.50
CA LEU A 348 -8.62 -18.32 16.79
C LEU A 348 -9.69 -19.41 16.69
N HIS A 349 -10.52 -19.59 17.71
CA HIS A 349 -11.64 -20.52 17.70
C HIS A 349 -12.74 -20.08 16.73
N LEU A 350 -13.19 -18.82 16.82
CA LEU A 350 -14.25 -18.28 15.95
C LEU A 350 -13.88 -18.31 14.46
N PHE A 351 -12.58 -18.23 14.14
CA PHE A 351 -12.06 -18.33 12.77
C PHE A 351 -11.64 -19.75 12.35
N GLY A 352 -11.90 -20.77 13.19
CA GLY A 352 -11.61 -22.17 12.89
C GLY A 352 -10.11 -22.46 12.68
N LEU A 353 -9.24 -21.70 13.33
CA LEU A 353 -7.78 -21.85 13.28
C LEU A 353 -7.27 -22.77 14.37
N PHE A 354 -7.83 -22.66 15.59
CA PHE A 354 -7.41 -23.45 16.75
C PHE A 354 -8.50 -23.45 17.82
N CYS A 355 -8.57 -24.50 18.63
CA CYS A 355 -9.52 -24.59 19.73
C CYS A 355 -8.88 -25.23 20.95
N THR A 356 -8.85 -24.50 22.08
CA THR A 356 -8.42 -25.02 23.37
C THR A 356 -9.43 -26.03 23.94
N GLU A 357 -8.98 -26.94 24.81
CA GLU A 357 -9.87 -27.92 25.46
C GLU A 357 -11.05 -27.26 26.20
N VAL A 358 -10.81 -26.11 26.84
CA VAL A 358 -11.82 -25.36 27.59
C VAL A 358 -12.89 -24.73 26.69
N LEU A 359 -12.64 -24.59 25.39
CA LEU A 359 -13.62 -24.11 24.41
C LEU A 359 -14.31 -25.25 23.66
N GLN A 360 -13.72 -26.46 23.61
CA GLN A 360 -14.28 -27.63 22.92
C GLN A 360 -15.47 -28.26 23.65
N ARG A 361 -15.54 -28.11 24.98
CA ARG A 361 -16.53 -28.78 25.82
C ARG A 361 -17.52 -27.79 26.43
N PRO A 362 -18.76 -28.20 26.72
CA PRO A 362 -19.70 -27.37 27.46
C PRO A 362 -19.09 -26.90 28.79
N PRO A 363 -19.05 -25.58 29.08
CA PRO A 363 -18.37 -25.03 30.25
C PRO A 363 -18.81 -25.65 31.59
N ARG A 364 -20.07 -26.09 31.69
CA ARG A 364 -20.63 -26.71 32.91
C ARG A 364 -20.25 -28.18 33.10
N GLU A 365 -19.72 -28.84 32.08
CA GLU A 365 -19.22 -30.22 32.18
C GLU A 365 -17.73 -30.28 32.56
N ILE A 366 -17.05 -29.13 32.59
CA ILE A 366 -15.63 -29.05 32.92
C ILE A 366 -15.46 -29.03 34.45
N GLY A 367 -14.97 -30.14 35.01
CA GLY A 367 -14.74 -30.26 36.45
C GLY A 367 -13.60 -29.38 36.99
N MET A 368 -12.56 -29.16 36.17
CA MET A 368 -11.39 -28.34 36.50
C MET A 368 -10.83 -27.73 35.21
N THR A 369 -10.55 -26.43 35.20
CA THR A 369 -9.80 -25.76 34.12
C THR A 369 -8.34 -25.58 34.55
N PRO A 370 -7.40 -25.29 33.63
CA PRO A 370 -6.03 -24.90 33.99
C PRO A 370 -5.95 -23.68 34.91
N TYR A 371 -7.02 -22.88 34.96
CA TYR A 371 -7.10 -21.63 35.70
C TYR A 371 -7.90 -21.72 37.00
N GLY A 372 -8.52 -22.88 37.27
CA GLY A 372 -9.31 -23.10 38.48
C GLY A 372 -10.62 -23.86 38.24
N ARG A 373 -11.37 -24.08 39.31
CA ARG A 373 -12.64 -24.80 39.29
C ARG A 373 -13.78 -23.85 38.95
N PRO A 374 -14.59 -24.12 37.90
CA PRO A 374 -15.81 -23.36 37.64
C PRO A 374 -16.78 -23.44 38.82
N ARG A 375 -17.46 -22.33 39.12
CA ARG A 375 -18.55 -22.29 40.11
C ARG A 375 -19.67 -23.28 39.74
N PRO A 376 -20.45 -23.78 40.70
CA PRO A 376 -21.63 -24.58 40.41
C PRO A 376 -22.72 -23.73 39.70
N PRO A 377 -23.59 -24.33 38.86
CA PRO A 377 -24.66 -23.60 38.16
C PRO A 377 -25.56 -22.76 39.07
N SER A 378 -25.84 -23.25 40.29
CA SER A 378 -26.66 -22.56 41.29
C SER A 378 -26.05 -21.26 41.83
N ALA A 379 -24.75 -21.02 41.62
CA ALA A 379 -24.08 -19.80 42.04
C ALA A 379 -24.16 -18.66 41.00
N ASP A 380 -24.64 -18.94 39.79
CA ASP A 380 -24.80 -17.96 38.72
C ASP A 380 -26.28 -17.79 38.37
N LEU A 381 -26.63 -16.67 37.71
CA LEU A 381 -27.99 -16.36 37.28
C LEU A 381 -28.04 -16.21 35.76
N GLY A 382 -29.24 -16.23 35.18
CA GLY A 382 -29.46 -16.04 33.75
C GLY A 382 -28.73 -17.09 32.91
N LEU A 383 -28.22 -16.68 31.74
CA LEU A 383 -27.51 -17.55 30.78
C LEU A 383 -26.36 -18.32 31.43
N LEU A 384 -25.57 -17.69 32.29
CA LEU A 384 -24.41 -18.35 32.90
C LEU A 384 -24.84 -19.54 33.75
N GLY A 385 -25.92 -19.43 34.52
CA GLY A 385 -26.43 -20.50 35.40
C GLY A 385 -27.06 -21.70 34.65
N ARG A 386 -27.27 -21.61 33.33
CA ARG A 386 -27.88 -22.69 32.54
C ARG A 386 -26.89 -23.81 32.27
N SER A 387 -27.40 -25.05 32.12
CA SER A 387 -26.58 -26.22 31.77
C SER A 387 -26.09 -26.18 30.32
N ASP A 388 -26.81 -25.50 29.44
CA ASP A 388 -26.56 -25.39 28.00
C ASP A 388 -25.82 -24.09 27.60
N VAL A 389 -25.15 -23.43 28.56
CA VAL A 389 -24.36 -22.22 28.28
C VAL A 389 -23.27 -22.52 27.23
N PRO A 390 -23.11 -21.69 26.18
CA PRO A 390 -22.08 -21.92 25.16
C PRO A 390 -20.68 -21.64 25.71
N SER A 391 -19.64 -22.19 25.06
CA SER A 391 -18.23 -21.96 25.40
C SER A 391 -17.78 -20.51 25.23
N ILE A 392 -18.48 -19.75 24.38
CA ILE A 392 -18.27 -18.33 24.12
C ILE A 392 -19.61 -17.62 24.30
N VAL A 393 -19.60 -16.53 25.06
CA VAL A 393 -20.76 -15.65 25.26
C VAL A 393 -20.40 -14.21 24.86
N PHE A 394 -21.42 -13.40 24.62
CA PHE A 394 -21.27 -11.97 24.38
C PHE A 394 -21.52 -11.21 25.66
N VAL A 395 -20.53 -10.45 26.11
CA VAL A 395 -20.72 -9.47 27.18
C VAL A 395 -21.33 -8.23 26.56
N ALA A 396 -22.33 -7.64 27.21
CA ALA A 396 -22.85 -6.33 26.87
C ALA A 396 -22.83 -5.44 28.13
N LEU A 397 -22.00 -4.40 28.09
CA LEU A 397 -21.87 -3.38 29.13
C LEU A 397 -22.64 -2.13 28.69
N THR A 398 -23.59 -1.69 29.52
CA THR A 398 -24.30 -0.43 29.36
C THR A 398 -23.57 0.65 30.14
N VAL A 399 -22.88 1.54 29.42
CA VAL A 399 -22.12 2.66 29.96
C VAL A 399 -23.01 3.89 30.03
N PRO A 400 -23.28 4.43 31.24
CA PRO A 400 -24.12 5.61 31.39
C PRO A 400 -23.59 6.81 30.62
N ARG A 401 -24.51 7.57 30.00
CA ARG A 401 -24.18 8.74 29.16
C ARG A 401 -23.23 9.74 29.84
N GLU A 402 -23.49 10.06 31.10
CA GLU A 402 -22.68 10.96 31.94
C GLU A 402 -21.20 10.55 32.06
N ARG A 403 -20.87 9.26 31.94
CA ARG A 403 -19.49 8.77 32.04
C ARG A 403 -18.67 9.06 30.78
N LEU A 404 -19.33 9.33 29.66
CA LEU A 404 -18.69 9.63 28.38
C LEU A 404 -18.25 11.10 28.28
N GLU A 405 -18.62 11.92 29.25
CA GLU A 405 -18.22 13.33 29.35
C GLU A 405 -16.71 13.54 29.34
N VAL A 406 -15.93 12.52 29.71
CA VAL A 406 -14.48 12.55 29.59
C VAL A 406 -14.00 12.81 28.15
N PHE A 407 -14.77 12.37 27.15
CA PHE A 407 -14.48 12.56 25.72
C PHE A 407 -15.08 13.86 25.15
N THR A 408 -16.18 14.35 25.72
CA THR A 408 -16.91 15.50 25.17
C THR A 408 -16.55 16.83 25.85
N ASN A 409 -16.11 16.83 27.11
CA ASN A 409 -15.84 18.04 27.89
C ASN A 409 -14.42 18.60 27.69
N GLN A 410 -13.78 18.31 26.56
CA GLN A 410 -12.41 18.72 26.24
C GLN A 410 -12.35 19.27 24.82
N ASP A 411 -11.35 20.11 24.52
CA ASP A 411 -11.15 20.60 23.16
C ASP A 411 -10.96 19.43 22.20
N ARG A 412 -11.71 19.41 21.09
CA ARG A 412 -11.70 18.32 20.11
C ARG A 412 -10.31 18.06 19.55
N ASN A 413 -9.47 19.09 19.44
CA ASN A 413 -8.07 18.96 18.98
C ASN A 413 -7.17 18.24 19.99
N THR A 414 -7.55 18.24 21.28
CA THR A 414 -6.84 17.56 22.35
C THR A 414 -7.33 16.12 22.54
N VAL A 415 -8.64 15.86 22.41
CA VAL A 415 -9.27 14.54 22.67
C VAL A 415 -8.74 13.42 21.77
N GLY A 416 -8.52 13.73 20.49
CA GLY A 416 -8.16 12.74 19.47
C GLY A 416 -9.22 11.63 19.30
N THR A 417 -8.81 10.46 18.81
CA THR A 417 -9.67 9.27 18.70
C THR A 417 -9.04 8.13 19.51
N PRO A 418 -9.27 8.08 20.84
CA PRO A 418 -8.63 7.08 21.69
C PRO A 418 -9.12 5.67 21.35
N GLY A 419 -8.21 4.70 21.36
CA GLY A 419 -8.56 3.29 21.33
C GLY A 419 -9.31 2.89 22.60
N LEU A 420 -10.33 2.05 22.47
CA LEU A 420 -11.16 1.55 23.56
C LEU A 420 -11.09 0.02 23.60
N HIS A 421 -11.19 -0.55 24.80
CA HIS A 421 -11.30 -1.99 25.01
C HIS A 421 -12.17 -2.29 26.22
N LEU A 422 -12.69 -3.52 26.29
CA LEU A 422 -13.32 -4.05 27.50
C LEU A 422 -12.29 -4.80 28.34
N SER A 423 -12.29 -4.56 29.65
CA SER A 423 -11.51 -5.32 30.63
C SER A 423 -12.44 -6.16 31.50
N ILE A 424 -12.08 -7.42 31.72
CA ILE A 424 -12.76 -8.34 32.62
C ILE A 424 -11.76 -8.76 33.69
N THR A 425 -11.98 -8.26 34.90
CA THR A 425 -11.10 -8.49 36.04
C THR A 425 -11.79 -9.40 37.06
N ASN A 426 -11.03 -10.33 37.64
CA ASN A 426 -11.42 -11.05 38.84
C ASN A 426 -10.36 -10.86 39.91
N MET A 427 -10.71 -10.12 40.98
CA MET A 427 -9.76 -9.79 42.04
C MET A 427 -9.34 -11.02 42.87
N ASP A 428 -10.22 -12.01 43.05
CA ASP A 428 -9.90 -13.21 43.83
C ASP A 428 -8.96 -14.15 43.08
N GLN A 429 -9.07 -14.19 41.75
CA GLN A 429 -8.25 -15.03 40.87
C GLN A 429 -7.02 -14.30 40.34
N GLY A 430 -6.92 -12.98 40.55
CA GLY A 430 -5.76 -12.17 40.17
C GLY A 430 -5.57 -12.02 38.66
N PHE A 431 -6.62 -12.20 37.85
CA PHE A 431 -6.55 -12.00 36.39
C PHE A 431 -7.24 -10.71 35.94
N ASP A 432 -6.75 -10.15 34.84
CA ASP A 432 -7.32 -9.02 34.12
C ASP A 432 -7.20 -9.28 32.61
N ASN A 433 -8.33 -9.55 31.95
CA ASN A 433 -8.36 -9.89 30.53
C ASN A 433 -8.89 -8.71 29.71
N SER A 434 -8.16 -8.32 28.68
CA SER A 434 -8.49 -7.21 27.78
C SER A 434 -9.01 -7.72 26.43
N PHE A 435 -10.12 -7.13 25.96
CA PHE A 435 -10.79 -7.46 24.70
C PHE A 435 -10.93 -6.18 23.86
N PHE A 436 -10.26 -6.15 22.71
CA PHE A 436 -10.18 -5.03 21.78
C PHE A 436 -11.11 -5.19 20.56
N ALA A 437 -11.55 -6.41 20.25
CA ALA A 437 -12.54 -6.70 19.21
C ALA A 437 -13.96 -6.38 19.71
N ILE A 438 -14.17 -5.12 20.10
CA ILE A 438 -15.43 -4.60 20.63
C ILE A 438 -16.30 -4.01 19.52
N GLN A 439 -17.62 -4.05 19.74
CA GLN A 439 -18.59 -3.22 19.03
C GLN A 439 -19.21 -2.24 20.01
N CYS A 440 -19.34 -1.00 19.58
CA CYS A 440 -19.97 0.08 20.34
C CYS A 440 -21.19 0.59 19.57
N PHE A 441 -22.26 0.99 20.25
CA PHE A 441 -23.40 1.73 19.66
C PHE A 441 -24.26 2.34 20.77
N PHE A 442 -24.96 3.44 20.47
CA PHE A 442 -25.87 4.08 21.42
C PHE A 442 -27.26 3.49 21.35
N GLY A 443 -27.92 3.28 22.49
CA GLY A 443 -29.28 2.74 22.51
C GLY A 443 -29.65 1.96 23.76
N SER A 444 -30.60 1.05 23.62
CA SER A 444 -31.09 0.18 24.70
C SER A 444 -31.24 -1.26 24.25
N LEU A 445 -30.92 -2.20 25.16
CA LEU A 445 -31.07 -3.63 24.93
C LEU A 445 -32.49 -4.09 25.28
N LEU A 446 -33.14 -4.75 24.33
CA LEU A 446 -34.49 -5.29 24.46
C LEU A 446 -34.44 -6.82 24.41
N PRO A 447 -34.57 -7.54 25.54
CA PRO A 447 -34.65 -8.99 25.56
C PRO A 447 -35.73 -9.53 24.63
N VAL A 448 -35.45 -10.65 23.98
CA VAL A 448 -36.48 -11.38 23.22
C VAL A 448 -37.47 -12.01 24.20
N VAL A 449 -38.76 -11.97 23.85
CA VAL A 449 -39.81 -12.60 24.64
C VAL A 449 -39.49 -14.10 24.78
N ASN A 450 -39.43 -14.59 26.01
CA ASN A 450 -39.07 -15.97 26.41
C ASN A 450 -37.58 -16.36 26.32
N ASP A 451 -36.66 -15.47 25.93
CA ASP A 451 -35.21 -15.73 26.07
C ASP A 451 -34.42 -14.45 26.36
N ASP A 452 -34.09 -14.26 27.65
CA ASP A 452 -33.30 -13.12 28.13
C ASP A 452 -31.82 -13.15 27.71
N SER A 453 -31.37 -14.29 27.15
CA SER A 453 -30.01 -14.45 26.62
C SER A 453 -29.83 -13.90 25.21
N ILE A 454 -30.91 -13.45 24.57
CA ILE A 454 -30.90 -12.84 23.24
C ILE A 454 -31.51 -11.43 23.35
N CYS A 455 -30.81 -10.44 22.82
CA CYS A 455 -31.28 -9.05 22.84
C CYS A 455 -31.38 -8.46 21.43
N ASN A 456 -32.49 -7.77 21.17
CA ASN A 456 -32.59 -6.77 20.11
C ASN A 456 -32.04 -5.44 20.62
N VAL A 457 -31.75 -4.53 19.68
CA VAL A 457 -31.24 -3.19 20.02
C VAL A 457 -32.23 -2.15 19.51
N LEU A 458 -32.65 -1.25 20.39
CA LEU A 458 -33.27 0.01 20.01
C LEU A 458 -32.16 1.07 19.93
N ALA A 459 -31.72 1.39 18.72
CA ALA A 459 -30.61 2.31 18.49
C ALA A 459 -31.02 3.78 18.73
N ASP A 460 -30.08 4.59 19.23
CA ASP A 460 -30.19 6.05 19.22
C ASP A 460 -29.45 6.60 18.00
N ASP A 461 -30.20 6.92 16.95
CA ASP A 461 -29.66 7.39 15.67
C ASP A 461 -28.93 8.74 15.79
N ARG A 462 -29.13 9.50 16.87
CA ARG A 462 -28.38 10.73 17.13
C ARG A 462 -26.98 10.46 17.69
N GLY A 463 -26.68 9.23 18.09
CA GLY A 463 -25.35 8.78 18.54
C GLY A 463 -24.72 9.68 19.60
N TRP A 464 -23.56 10.27 19.27
CA TRP A 464 -22.87 11.22 20.15
C TRP A 464 -23.63 12.53 20.40
N GLY A 465 -24.62 12.90 19.58
CA GLY A 465 -25.56 14.01 19.85
C GLY A 465 -26.84 13.58 20.56
N GLY A 466 -27.00 12.28 20.83
CA GLY A 466 -28.18 11.70 21.47
C GLY A 466 -28.20 11.81 22.99
N THR A 467 -29.04 11.00 23.62
CA THR A 467 -29.19 10.94 25.08
C THR A 467 -29.10 9.52 25.62
N ALA A 468 -29.09 8.52 24.74
CA ALA A 468 -28.99 7.14 25.16
C ALA A 468 -27.61 6.80 25.72
N ASP A 469 -27.60 5.78 26.58
CA ASP A 469 -26.39 5.14 27.07
C ASP A 469 -25.62 4.44 25.93
N LEU A 470 -24.34 4.22 26.14
CA LEU A 470 -23.48 3.51 25.21
C LEU A 470 -23.48 2.02 25.56
N ILE A 471 -23.80 1.17 24.59
CA ILE A 471 -23.65 -0.28 24.71
C ILE A 471 -22.30 -0.67 24.10
N VAL A 472 -21.50 -1.42 24.87
CA VAL A 472 -20.23 -1.98 24.43
C VAL A 472 -20.29 -3.49 24.54
N THR A 473 -19.96 -4.21 23.46
CA THR A 473 -20.07 -5.67 23.42
C THR A 473 -18.87 -6.36 22.76
N CYS A 474 -18.50 -7.53 23.26
CA CYS A 474 -17.50 -8.41 22.65
C CYS A 474 -17.75 -9.88 22.99
N ALA A 475 -17.13 -10.77 22.22
CA ALA A 475 -17.11 -12.20 22.49
C ALA A 475 -16.05 -12.54 23.53
N VAL A 476 -16.41 -13.34 24.55
CA VAL A 476 -15.51 -13.71 25.65
C VAL A 476 -15.63 -15.21 25.98
N PRO A 477 -14.57 -15.84 26.52
CA PRO A 477 -14.64 -17.25 26.88
C PRO A 477 -15.43 -17.43 28.17
N THR A 478 -16.49 -18.25 28.13
CA THR A 478 -17.41 -18.43 29.25
C THR A 478 -16.71 -18.90 30.52
N TRP A 479 -15.69 -19.76 30.41
CA TRP A 479 -14.99 -20.29 31.58
C TRP A 479 -14.42 -19.18 32.48
N SER A 480 -13.93 -18.09 31.89
CA SER A 480 -13.33 -16.98 32.64
C SER A 480 -14.35 -16.27 33.54
N LEU A 481 -15.61 -16.25 33.11
CA LEU A 481 -16.73 -15.69 33.86
C LEU A 481 -17.18 -16.61 34.99
N LEU A 482 -16.80 -17.89 34.99
CA LEU A 482 -17.24 -18.89 35.97
C LEU A 482 -16.27 -19.09 37.13
N LEU A 483 -15.11 -18.42 37.14
CA LEU A 483 -14.08 -18.58 38.18
C LEU A 483 -14.18 -17.53 39.29
N GLY A 484 -13.66 -17.86 40.47
CA GLY A 484 -13.66 -16.99 41.65
C GLY A 484 -15.05 -16.78 42.25
N THR A 485 -15.20 -15.80 43.14
CA THR A 485 -16.54 -15.39 43.58
C THR A 485 -17.21 -14.54 42.52
N ARG A 486 -18.54 -14.60 42.43
CA ARG A 486 -19.29 -13.79 41.45
C ARG A 486 -19.14 -12.29 41.72
N SER A 487 -19.10 -11.89 42.99
CA SER A 487 -18.97 -10.49 43.42
C SER A 487 -17.62 -9.87 43.08
N SER A 488 -16.57 -10.66 42.85
CA SER A 488 -15.24 -10.15 42.48
C SER A 488 -15.05 -9.94 40.98
N LEU A 489 -16.02 -10.36 40.14
CA LEU A 489 -16.01 -10.12 38.70
C LEU A 489 -16.47 -8.71 38.38
N THR A 490 -15.59 -7.95 37.72
CA THR A 490 -15.84 -6.59 37.26
C THR A 490 -15.62 -6.50 35.76
N ILE A 491 -16.53 -5.82 35.07
CA ILE A 491 -16.43 -5.51 33.63
C ILE A 491 -16.29 -4.01 33.48
N ALA A 492 -15.28 -3.58 32.72
CA ALA A 492 -14.95 -2.17 32.55
C ALA A 492 -14.75 -1.78 31.08
N LEU A 493 -15.22 -0.59 30.71
CA LEU A 493 -14.79 0.12 29.51
C LEU A 493 -13.54 0.93 29.84
N THR A 494 -12.48 0.73 29.08
CA THR A 494 -11.16 1.30 29.36
C THR A 494 -10.57 1.94 28.10
N VAL A 495 -9.88 3.07 28.28
CA VAL A 495 -9.06 3.69 27.23
C VAL A 495 -7.73 2.95 27.12
N SER A 496 -7.34 2.55 25.92
CA SER A 496 -6.06 1.87 25.69
C SER A 496 -4.89 2.77 26.09
N SER A 497 -4.02 2.26 26.96
CA SER A 497 -2.85 2.97 27.48
C SER A 497 -1.77 3.08 26.40
N THR A 498 -1.56 4.29 25.88
CA THR A 498 -0.52 4.58 24.90
C THR A 498 0.10 5.94 25.18
N PRO A 499 1.27 6.25 24.62
CA PRO A 499 1.78 7.63 24.57
C PRO A 499 0.74 8.68 24.16
N ALA A 500 -0.10 8.35 23.16
CA ALA A 500 -1.13 9.23 22.61
C ALA A 500 -2.28 9.53 23.58
N THR A 501 -2.59 8.60 24.48
CA THR A 501 -3.75 8.68 25.40
C THR A 501 -3.35 9.08 26.81
N SER A 502 -2.06 9.31 27.07
CA SER A 502 -1.51 9.65 28.40
C SER A 502 -2.20 10.82 29.10
N GLN A 503 -2.78 11.76 28.35
CA GLN A 503 -3.59 12.87 28.90
C GLN A 503 -4.83 12.42 29.67
N TYR A 504 -5.41 11.26 29.36
CA TYR A 504 -6.59 10.73 30.05
C TYR A 504 -6.27 10.20 31.44
N THR A 505 -5.00 9.86 31.73
CA THR A 505 -4.57 9.33 33.03
C THR A 505 -4.94 10.26 34.19
N HIS A 506 -4.91 11.57 33.97
CA HIS A 506 -5.22 12.55 35.02
C HIS A 506 -6.71 12.57 35.41
N LYS A 507 -7.61 12.11 34.52
CA LYS A 507 -9.07 12.04 34.76
C LYS A 507 -9.55 10.62 35.08
N LEU A 508 -9.05 9.63 34.35
CA LEU A 508 -9.47 8.23 34.45
C LEU A 508 -8.60 7.39 35.41
N GLY A 509 -7.54 8.00 35.95
CA GLY A 509 -6.59 7.32 36.82
C GLY A 509 -5.67 6.34 36.06
N PRO A 510 -4.80 5.62 36.80
CA PRO A 510 -3.78 4.75 36.21
C PRO A 510 -4.35 3.54 35.45
N ARG A 511 -5.61 3.15 35.73
CA ARG A 511 -6.30 2.07 35.03
C ARG A 511 -7.06 2.53 33.78
N MET A 512 -7.09 3.84 33.49
CA MET A 512 -7.73 4.40 32.29
C MET A 512 -9.23 4.04 32.14
N THR A 513 -9.90 3.76 33.26
CA THR A 513 -11.26 3.23 33.29
C THR A 513 -12.29 4.34 33.11
N VAL A 514 -13.08 4.25 32.04
CA VAL A 514 -14.21 5.16 31.77
C VAL A 514 -15.40 4.80 32.66
N PHE A 515 -15.74 3.52 32.70
CA PHE A 515 -16.83 2.99 33.50
C PHE A 515 -16.56 1.53 33.85
N ALA A 516 -16.94 1.12 35.06
CA ALA A 516 -16.83 -0.25 35.52
C ALA A 516 -18.09 -0.64 36.29
N SER A 517 -18.53 -1.88 36.15
CA SER A 517 -19.68 -2.43 36.85
C SER A 517 -19.47 -3.92 37.16
N GLY A 518 -20.06 -4.38 38.25
CA GLY A 518 -20.03 -5.78 38.67
C GLY A 518 -21.07 -6.60 37.92
N VAL A 519 -20.85 -7.91 37.80
CA VAL A 519 -21.76 -8.83 37.06
C VAL A 519 -23.11 -9.11 37.73
N ALA A 520 -23.38 -8.46 38.86
CA ALA A 520 -24.68 -8.51 39.56
C ALA A 520 -25.55 -7.27 39.24
N ASP A 521 -24.96 -6.24 38.64
CA ASP A 521 -25.62 -5.00 38.24
C ASP A 521 -26.41 -5.20 36.94
N ASP A 522 -27.48 -4.43 36.74
CA ASP A 522 -28.31 -4.47 35.54
C ASP A 522 -27.60 -3.90 34.30
N LYS A 523 -26.50 -3.17 34.53
CA LYS A 523 -25.61 -2.62 33.50
C LYS A 523 -24.83 -3.69 32.73
N VAL A 524 -24.71 -4.90 33.26
CA VAL A 524 -23.99 -6.01 32.61
C VAL A 524 -24.95 -7.12 32.22
N ARG A 525 -24.89 -7.53 30.95
CA ARG A 525 -25.64 -8.69 30.44
C ARG A 525 -24.73 -9.68 29.73
N PHE A 526 -25.08 -10.96 29.86
CA PHE A 526 -24.44 -12.06 29.14
C PHE A 526 -25.41 -12.63 28.12
N LEU A 527 -25.01 -12.60 26.87
CA LEU A 527 -25.84 -12.95 25.73
C LEU A 527 -25.25 -14.17 25.01
N ARG A 528 -26.14 -14.98 24.44
CA ARG A 528 -25.76 -16.14 23.60
C ARG A 528 -25.26 -15.67 22.23
N GLU A 529 -25.75 -14.54 21.75
CA GLU A 529 -25.48 -13.96 20.45
C GLU A 529 -25.16 -12.46 20.57
N PRO A 530 -24.47 -11.87 19.57
CA PRO A 530 -24.23 -10.44 19.52
C PRO A 530 -25.56 -9.67 19.57
N PRO A 531 -25.70 -8.63 20.38
CA PRO A 531 -26.93 -7.85 20.48
C PRO A 531 -27.29 -7.18 19.14
N GLY A 532 -28.56 -7.27 18.74
CA GLY A 532 -29.09 -6.61 17.54
C GLY A 532 -28.87 -7.38 16.23
N VAL A 533 -28.08 -8.44 16.23
CA VAL A 533 -27.82 -9.30 15.06
C VAL A 533 -28.03 -10.76 15.46
N ARG A 534 -28.45 -11.61 14.52
CA ARG A 534 -28.56 -13.04 14.76
C ARG A 534 -27.38 -13.77 14.14
N PHE A 535 -26.80 -14.71 14.87
CA PHE A 535 -25.85 -15.63 14.26
C PHE A 535 -26.62 -16.66 13.44
N ILE A 536 -26.40 -16.65 12.13
CA ILE A 536 -26.82 -17.76 11.29
C ILE A 536 -25.92 -18.94 11.67
N SER A 537 -26.52 -20.03 12.16
CA SER A 537 -25.80 -21.25 12.51
C SER A 537 -24.97 -21.73 11.33
N GLN A 538 -23.66 -21.93 11.53
CA GLN A 538 -22.75 -22.47 10.52
C GLN A 538 -23.16 -23.87 10.01
N SER A 539 -24.12 -24.54 10.66
CA SER A 539 -24.64 -25.84 10.23
C SER A 539 -25.23 -25.85 8.82
N ASP A 540 -25.77 -24.71 8.34
CA ASP A 540 -26.32 -24.60 6.98
C ASP A 540 -25.28 -24.16 5.93
N GLU A 541 -24.20 -23.48 6.32
CA GLU A 541 -23.12 -23.06 5.40
C GLU A 541 -21.99 -24.11 5.27
N LEU A 542 -21.83 -25.01 6.27
CA LEU A 542 -20.74 -26.00 6.29
C LEU A 542 -20.98 -27.25 5.41
N GLN A 543 -22.17 -27.42 4.81
CA GLN A 543 -22.47 -28.60 4.00
C GLN A 543 -22.07 -28.50 2.51
N SER A 544 -21.72 -27.32 1.98
CA SER A 544 -21.20 -27.21 0.62
C SER A 544 -19.67 -27.17 0.60
N ARG A 545 -19.04 -28.25 1.05
CA ARG A 545 -17.58 -28.43 0.93
C ARG A 545 -17.27 -29.51 -0.09
N ARG A 546 -16.87 -29.09 -1.29
CA ARG A 546 -15.70 -29.63 -2.04
C ARG A 546 -15.55 -29.05 -3.45
N ASN A 547 -14.30 -28.77 -3.76
CA ASN A 547 -13.64 -28.93 -5.06
C ASN A 547 -14.09 -28.03 -6.21
N ALA A 548 -13.67 -26.77 -6.20
CA ALA A 548 -13.17 -26.19 -7.45
C ALA A 548 -11.83 -26.90 -7.75
N ARG A 549 -11.81 -27.74 -8.79
CA ARG A 549 -10.58 -28.37 -9.27
C ARG A 549 -9.74 -27.31 -9.98
N PHE A 550 -8.96 -26.57 -9.21
CA PHE A 550 -7.88 -25.75 -9.77
C PHE A 550 -6.83 -26.67 -10.41
N VAL A 551 -6.17 -26.18 -11.45
CA VAL A 551 -4.96 -26.82 -11.97
C VAL A 551 -3.86 -26.57 -10.94
N SER A 552 -3.74 -27.46 -9.96
CA SER A 552 -2.73 -27.36 -8.91
C SER A 552 -1.35 -27.38 -9.55
N GLN A 553 -0.61 -26.27 -9.41
CA GLN A 553 0.81 -26.27 -9.68
C GLN A 553 1.53 -27.22 -8.70
N LYS A 554 2.75 -27.64 -9.05
CA LYS A 554 3.57 -28.43 -8.15
C LYS A 554 3.78 -27.67 -6.83
N PRO A 555 3.76 -28.36 -5.68
CA PRO A 555 3.98 -27.71 -4.40
C PRO A 555 5.35 -27.02 -4.37
N VAL A 556 5.38 -25.85 -3.74
CA VAL A 556 6.59 -25.02 -3.61
C VAL A 556 6.91 -24.89 -2.12
N TRP A 557 8.08 -25.35 -1.70
CA TRP A 557 8.53 -25.22 -0.32
C TRP A 557 9.28 -23.90 -0.12
N ILE A 558 8.97 -23.19 0.95
CA ILE A 558 9.67 -21.96 1.35
C ILE A 558 10.55 -22.26 2.56
N HIS A 559 11.82 -21.87 2.44
CA HIS A 559 12.79 -21.98 3.52
C HIS A 559 13.19 -20.60 4.04
N PHE A 560 13.43 -20.53 5.35
CA PHE A 560 13.73 -19.28 6.03
C PHE A 560 15.21 -19.18 6.40
N ASP A 561 15.72 -17.96 6.47
CA ASP A 561 17.05 -17.69 7.02
C ASP A 561 17.05 -17.72 8.56
N LYS A 562 18.22 -17.50 9.16
CA LYS A 562 18.38 -17.41 10.63
C LYS A 562 17.60 -16.24 11.26
N SER A 563 17.22 -15.25 10.45
CA SER A 563 16.41 -14.11 10.87
C SER A 563 14.91 -14.39 10.75
N HIS A 564 14.52 -15.58 10.29
CA HIS A 564 13.15 -15.98 9.98
C HIS A 564 12.52 -15.13 8.87
N LYS A 565 13.32 -14.78 7.86
CA LYS A 565 12.86 -14.19 6.60
C LYS A 565 12.92 -15.25 5.48
N PRO A 566 11.98 -15.23 4.52
CA PRO A 566 12.01 -16.17 3.41
C PRO A 566 13.28 -15.97 2.59
N GLN A 567 14.02 -17.05 2.31
CA GLN A 567 15.33 -17.01 1.65
C GLN A 567 15.35 -17.76 0.31
N THR A 568 14.77 -18.95 0.27
CA THR A 568 14.74 -19.79 -0.94
C THR A 568 13.39 -20.45 -1.14
N MET A 569 13.11 -20.80 -2.40
CA MET A 569 12.01 -21.67 -2.81
C MET A 569 12.56 -22.98 -3.37
N GLU A 570 11.95 -24.10 -2.99
CA GLU A 570 12.28 -25.42 -3.49
C GLU A 570 11.09 -26.03 -4.23
N MET A 571 11.34 -26.61 -5.40
CA MET A 571 10.37 -27.41 -6.15
C MET A 571 10.96 -28.79 -6.45
N ARG A 572 10.08 -29.80 -6.47
CA ARG A 572 10.45 -31.18 -6.78
C ARG A 572 10.00 -31.57 -8.18
N VAL A 573 10.88 -32.24 -8.90
CA VAL A 573 10.67 -32.67 -10.29
C VAL A 573 10.84 -34.17 -10.39
N PHE A 574 9.80 -34.86 -10.87
CA PHE A 574 9.80 -36.31 -11.04
C PHE A 574 9.96 -36.64 -12.53
N PRO A 575 11.19 -36.91 -13.02
CA PRO A 575 11.39 -37.40 -14.38
C PRO A 575 10.76 -38.79 -14.55
N LYS A 576 10.16 -39.05 -15.72
CA LYS A 576 9.57 -40.35 -16.04
C LYS A 576 10.68 -41.33 -16.46
N ALA A 577 11.21 -42.12 -15.51
CA ALA A 577 12.15 -43.27 -15.64
C ALA A 577 13.65 -43.06 -15.29
N SER A 578 14.34 -44.19 -15.06
CA SER A 578 15.26 -44.52 -13.95
C SER A 578 16.75 -44.16 -14.03
N GLN A 579 17.34 -44.14 -12.82
CA GLN A 579 18.72 -43.97 -12.36
C GLN A 579 19.85 -44.20 -13.38
N GLY A 580 20.49 -43.10 -13.75
CA GLY A 580 21.85 -43.01 -14.29
C GLY A 580 22.47 -41.67 -13.88
N ASP A 581 23.79 -41.57 -13.95
CA ASP A 581 24.55 -40.35 -13.60
C ASP A 581 24.26 -39.26 -14.66
N GLN A 582 23.15 -38.55 -14.50
CA GLN A 582 22.60 -37.62 -15.48
C GLN A 582 22.99 -36.19 -15.16
N LYS A 583 23.52 -35.47 -16.16
CA LYS A 583 23.82 -34.06 -16.03
C LYS A 583 22.52 -33.25 -16.08
N VAL A 584 22.19 -32.61 -14.96
CA VAL A 584 21.06 -31.67 -14.83
C VAL A 584 21.59 -30.25 -14.97
N SER A 585 20.92 -29.41 -15.76
CA SER A 585 21.15 -27.97 -15.77
C SER A 585 19.83 -27.22 -15.65
N ILE A 586 19.90 -26.02 -15.09
CA ILE A 586 18.77 -25.10 -15.00
C ILE A 586 19.07 -23.84 -15.79
N SER A 587 18.03 -23.25 -16.37
CA SER A 587 18.12 -21.95 -17.02
C SER A 587 16.88 -21.13 -16.69
N GLN A 588 17.08 -19.87 -16.34
CA GLN A 588 15.96 -18.95 -16.12
C GLN A 588 15.49 -18.39 -17.45
N VAL A 589 14.19 -18.49 -17.70
CA VAL A 589 13.56 -18.01 -18.94
C VAL A 589 12.68 -16.79 -18.73
N LEU A 590 12.04 -16.67 -17.56
CA LEU A 590 11.18 -15.55 -17.18
C LEU A 590 11.39 -15.21 -15.69
N PRO A 591 10.88 -14.06 -15.20
CA PRO A 591 11.08 -13.65 -13.81
C PRO A 591 10.74 -14.72 -12.76
N CYS A 592 9.65 -15.47 -12.94
CA CYS A 592 9.21 -16.53 -12.04
C CYS A 592 9.35 -17.94 -12.64
N THR A 593 10.01 -18.10 -13.79
CA THR A 593 10.01 -19.39 -14.52
C THR A 593 11.42 -19.88 -14.86
N LEU A 594 11.69 -21.14 -14.51
CA LEU A 594 12.92 -21.86 -14.82
C LEU A 594 12.64 -23.07 -15.71
N ASN A 595 13.55 -23.37 -16.62
CA ASN A 595 13.60 -24.64 -17.34
C ASN A 595 14.67 -25.55 -16.72
N VAL A 596 14.29 -26.78 -16.41
CA VAL A 596 15.19 -27.85 -15.99
C VAL A 596 15.45 -28.74 -17.20
N ASN A 597 16.69 -28.73 -17.68
CA ASN A 597 17.17 -29.60 -18.74
C ASN A 597 17.83 -30.82 -18.12
N CYS A 598 17.37 -32.00 -18.51
CA CYS A 598 17.97 -33.28 -18.13
C CYS A 598 18.31 -34.02 -19.42
N GLN A 599 19.56 -34.49 -19.54
CA GLN A 599 19.98 -35.24 -20.72
C GLN A 599 19.09 -36.47 -20.96
N GLY A 600 18.44 -36.52 -22.13
CA GLY A 600 17.54 -37.61 -22.52
C GLY A 600 16.06 -37.38 -22.20
N PHE A 601 15.67 -36.19 -21.72
CA PHE A 601 14.30 -35.85 -21.37
C PHE A 601 13.85 -34.53 -22.01
N ASP A 602 12.52 -34.34 -22.09
CA ASP A 602 11.94 -33.05 -22.42
C ASP A 602 12.24 -32.02 -21.31
N ASP A 603 12.45 -30.77 -21.71
CA ASP A 603 12.64 -29.66 -20.76
C ASP A 603 11.42 -29.53 -19.84
N ILE A 604 11.66 -29.49 -18.53
CA ILE A 604 10.60 -29.35 -17.54
C ILE A 604 10.57 -27.91 -17.06
N GLN A 605 9.44 -27.23 -17.31
CA GLN A 605 9.22 -25.87 -16.85
C GLN A 605 8.71 -25.85 -15.40
N LEU A 606 9.33 -25.00 -14.57
CA LEU A 606 8.96 -24.74 -13.17
C LEU A 606 8.54 -23.28 -13.03
N ILE A 607 7.31 -23.06 -12.57
CA ILE A 607 6.72 -21.72 -12.38
C ILE A 607 6.55 -21.47 -10.88
N TYR A 608 7.30 -20.51 -10.36
CA TYR A 608 7.31 -20.12 -8.95
C TYR A 608 6.25 -19.05 -8.65
N PRO A 609 5.74 -18.96 -7.40
CA PRO A 609 4.76 -17.94 -6.98
C PRO A 609 5.35 -16.54 -6.86
N TYR A 610 6.68 -16.42 -6.93
CA TYR A 610 7.42 -15.18 -6.74
C TYR A 610 8.69 -15.21 -7.62
N PRO A 611 9.26 -14.05 -8.02
CA PRO A 611 10.48 -14.03 -8.81
C PRO A 611 11.67 -14.74 -8.15
N VAL A 612 12.50 -15.37 -8.98
CA VAL A 612 13.64 -16.20 -8.56
C VAL A 612 14.95 -15.77 -9.19
N ASN A 613 16.05 -16.11 -8.53
CA ASN A 613 17.40 -16.04 -9.09
C ASN A 613 17.84 -17.43 -9.58
N GLY A 614 17.66 -17.70 -10.88
CA GLY A 614 18.07 -18.97 -11.48
C GLY A 614 19.58 -19.16 -11.55
N ASP A 615 20.37 -18.08 -11.60
CA ASP A 615 21.84 -18.14 -11.68
C ASP A 615 22.47 -18.74 -10.41
N GLU A 616 21.78 -18.60 -9.27
CA GLU A 616 22.18 -19.16 -7.97
C GLU A 616 21.39 -20.42 -7.60
N GLY A 617 20.62 -20.96 -8.55
CA GLY A 617 19.82 -22.15 -8.32
C GLY A 617 20.69 -23.40 -8.14
N LYS A 618 20.26 -24.26 -7.22
CA LYS A 618 20.94 -25.52 -6.89
C LYS A 618 20.03 -26.69 -7.22
N THR A 619 20.62 -27.72 -7.82
CA THR A 619 19.92 -28.97 -8.14
C THR A 619 20.50 -30.11 -7.32
N ARG A 620 19.64 -30.93 -6.72
CA ARG A 620 20.02 -32.16 -6.02
C ARG A 620 19.20 -33.33 -6.56
N ILE A 621 19.87 -34.39 -7.02
CA ILE A 621 19.22 -35.65 -7.39
C ILE A 621 19.06 -36.47 -6.11
N VAL A 622 17.83 -36.89 -5.81
CA VAL A 622 17.51 -37.68 -4.62
C VAL A 622 17.36 -39.15 -5.03
N SER A 623 17.76 -40.08 -4.15
CA SER A 623 17.72 -41.54 -4.38
C SER A 623 16.34 -42.06 -4.77
N GLU A 624 15.29 -41.36 -4.35
CA GLU A 624 13.87 -41.62 -4.63
C GLU A 624 13.44 -41.25 -6.07
N GLY A 625 14.39 -40.82 -6.92
CA GLY A 625 14.20 -40.64 -8.36
C GLY A 625 13.64 -39.28 -8.76
N TYR A 626 13.70 -38.28 -7.88
CA TYR A 626 13.28 -36.90 -8.17
C TYR A 626 14.43 -35.92 -8.00
N ILE A 627 14.30 -34.76 -8.65
CA ILE A 627 15.25 -33.65 -8.62
C ILE A 627 14.66 -32.53 -7.77
N GLU A 628 15.41 -32.06 -6.79
CA GLU A 628 15.10 -30.86 -6.01
C GLU A 628 15.79 -29.67 -6.66
N VAL A 629 15.01 -28.62 -6.92
CA VAL A 629 15.48 -27.36 -7.48
C VAL A 629 15.23 -26.27 -6.46
N THR A 630 16.29 -25.83 -5.77
CA THR A 630 16.24 -24.79 -4.74
C THR A 630 16.81 -23.50 -5.31
N VAL A 631 16.05 -22.41 -5.28
CA VAL A 631 16.42 -21.11 -5.85
C VAL A 631 16.16 -19.97 -4.87
N PRO A 632 17.04 -18.95 -4.80
CA PRO A 632 16.78 -17.75 -4.00
C PRO A 632 15.64 -16.88 -4.55
N PHE A 633 14.98 -16.12 -3.67
CA PHE A 633 14.07 -15.05 -4.09
C PHE A 633 14.83 -13.94 -4.82
N ALA A 634 14.21 -13.37 -5.85
CA ALA A 634 14.69 -12.17 -6.54
C ALA A 634 13.75 -10.98 -6.26
N THR A 635 14.32 -9.78 -6.17
CA THR A 635 13.62 -8.51 -5.93
C THR A 635 14.30 -7.41 -6.73
N ALA A 636 13.86 -6.17 -6.64
CA ALA A 636 14.53 -5.03 -7.27
C ALA A 636 16.03 -4.91 -6.90
N LEU A 637 16.42 -5.32 -5.69
CA LEU A 637 17.80 -5.22 -5.20
C LEU A 637 18.57 -6.54 -5.24
N LEU A 638 17.85 -7.66 -5.34
CA LEU A 638 18.45 -9.00 -5.41
C LEU A 638 18.44 -9.48 -6.85
N ARG A 639 19.56 -10.00 -7.35
CA ARG A 639 19.69 -10.44 -8.75
C ARG A 639 18.66 -11.50 -9.13
N GLY A 640 18.38 -11.61 -10.43
CA GLY A 640 17.38 -12.51 -10.98
C GLY A 640 16.07 -11.79 -11.30
N GLY A 641 14.97 -12.56 -11.39
CA GLY A 641 13.63 -12.03 -11.55
C GLY A 641 13.47 -11.08 -12.75
N TYR A 642 12.96 -9.88 -12.49
CA TYR A 642 12.71 -8.86 -13.52
C TYR A 642 13.98 -8.20 -14.07
N ASN A 643 15.18 -8.55 -13.60
CA ASN A 643 16.41 -8.16 -14.28
C ASN A 643 16.50 -8.75 -15.71
N HIS A 644 15.81 -9.87 -15.96
CA HIS A 644 15.72 -10.46 -17.30
C HIS A 644 14.89 -9.61 -18.26
N ASN A 645 13.76 -9.07 -17.80
CA ASN A 645 12.92 -8.14 -18.55
C ASN A 645 12.11 -7.24 -17.59
N PRO A 646 12.53 -5.99 -17.35
CA PRO A 646 11.84 -5.06 -16.45
C PRO A 646 10.69 -4.32 -17.14
N PHE A 647 10.47 -4.56 -18.44
CA PHE A 647 9.41 -3.94 -19.25
C PHE A 647 8.52 -5.00 -19.92
N PRO A 648 7.92 -5.93 -19.16
CA PRO A 648 7.10 -6.97 -19.76
C PRO A 648 5.84 -6.37 -20.40
N VAL A 649 5.42 -7.01 -21.49
CA VAL A 649 4.25 -6.66 -22.28
C VAL A 649 3.42 -7.92 -22.46
N CYS A 650 2.12 -7.82 -22.18
CA CYS A 650 1.18 -8.93 -22.26
C CYS A 650 0.18 -8.72 -23.41
N ILE A 651 -0.23 -9.80 -24.07
CA ILE A 651 -1.27 -9.86 -25.09
C ILE A 651 -2.55 -10.37 -24.43
N GLN A 652 -3.62 -9.58 -24.44
CA GLN A 652 -4.95 -9.93 -23.93
C GLN A 652 -5.96 -9.93 -25.06
N GLY A 653 -6.23 -11.12 -25.62
CA GLY A 653 -7.08 -11.27 -26.79
C GLY A 653 -6.57 -10.42 -27.96
N THR A 654 -7.36 -9.41 -28.37
CA THR A 654 -6.96 -8.49 -29.46
C THR A 654 -6.06 -7.34 -29.00
N ARG A 655 -5.96 -7.09 -27.69
CA ARG A 655 -5.22 -5.97 -27.10
C ARG A 655 -3.84 -6.41 -26.61
N THR A 656 -2.92 -5.46 -26.54
CA THR A 656 -1.59 -5.66 -25.95
C THR A 656 -1.38 -4.54 -24.93
N ALA A 657 -0.80 -4.85 -23.78
CA ALA A 657 -0.65 -3.92 -22.66
C ALA A 657 0.75 -4.00 -22.06
N SER A 658 1.31 -2.82 -21.76
CA SER A 658 2.49 -2.69 -20.91
C SER A 658 2.12 -3.03 -19.47
N MET A 659 2.97 -3.81 -18.80
CA MET A 659 2.69 -4.30 -17.45
C MET A 659 3.35 -3.47 -16.35
N SER A 660 4.44 -2.76 -16.64
CA SER A 660 5.18 -1.94 -15.67
C SER A 660 5.12 -0.44 -15.96
N ILE A 661 4.89 -0.04 -17.22
CA ILE A 661 4.65 1.36 -17.60
C ILE A 661 3.13 1.57 -17.76
N PRO A 662 2.52 2.56 -17.08
CA PRO A 662 1.09 2.80 -17.13
C PRO A 662 0.63 3.27 -18.51
N HIS A 663 -0.59 2.89 -18.89
CA HIS A 663 -1.22 3.39 -20.11
C HIS A 663 -1.61 4.86 -19.96
N ILE A 664 -1.37 5.65 -21.00
CA ILE A 664 -1.72 7.06 -21.10
C ILE A 664 -2.40 7.35 -22.43
N ASN A 665 -3.49 8.13 -22.37
CA ASN A 665 -4.02 8.74 -23.58
C ASN A 665 -3.21 9.99 -23.90
N MET A 666 -2.21 9.84 -24.78
CA MET A 666 -1.27 10.90 -25.13
C MET A 666 -1.94 12.18 -25.65
N ASN A 667 -3.04 12.03 -26.40
CA ASN A 667 -3.75 13.17 -26.98
C ASN A 667 -4.55 13.98 -25.95
N GLN A 668 -4.80 13.41 -24.75
CA GLN A 668 -5.47 14.10 -23.64
C GLN A 668 -4.48 14.72 -22.65
N GLN A 669 -3.18 14.48 -22.81
CA GLN A 669 -2.16 15.05 -21.93
C GLN A 669 -1.83 16.51 -22.35
N PRO A 670 -1.86 17.49 -21.42
CA PRO A 670 -1.57 18.88 -21.74
C PRO A 670 -0.14 19.08 -22.26
N ILE A 671 0.01 19.96 -23.26
CA ILE A 671 1.32 20.30 -23.84
C ILE A 671 2.02 21.35 -22.99
N ILE A 672 3.33 21.15 -22.75
CA ILE A 672 4.19 22.17 -22.15
C ILE A 672 4.75 23.03 -23.29
N HIS A 673 4.18 24.23 -23.47
CA HIS A 673 4.54 25.12 -24.57
C HIS A 673 5.79 25.97 -24.31
N ALA A 674 6.01 26.40 -23.07
CA ALA A 674 7.12 27.28 -22.68
C ALA A 674 8.40 26.47 -22.44
N LEU A 675 8.99 25.92 -23.51
CA LEU A 675 10.21 25.11 -23.42
C LEU A 675 11.42 25.93 -22.91
N ASP A 676 11.41 27.24 -23.13
CA ASP A 676 12.37 28.20 -22.56
C ASP A 676 12.33 28.29 -21.03
N LYS A 677 11.26 27.80 -20.38
CA LYS A 677 11.07 27.82 -18.92
C LYS A 677 11.23 26.45 -18.28
N THR A 678 11.96 25.56 -18.95
CA THR A 678 12.15 24.18 -18.51
C THR A 678 13.52 23.93 -17.87
N ASP A 679 14.17 25.00 -17.39
CA ASP A 679 15.44 24.94 -16.65
C ASP A 679 15.41 24.04 -15.42
N TRP A 680 14.22 23.69 -14.92
CA TRP A 680 14.01 22.74 -13.81
C TRP A 680 14.14 21.26 -14.21
N ILE A 681 14.15 20.93 -15.51
CA ILE A 681 14.22 19.54 -16.01
C ILE A 681 15.48 18.80 -15.51
N PRO A 682 16.69 19.39 -15.55
CA PRO A 682 17.89 18.75 -15.01
C PRO A 682 17.75 18.39 -13.52
N GLU A 683 17.21 19.29 -12.70
CA GLU A 683 16.94 19.05 -11.28
C GLU A 683 15.90 17.94 -11.11
N PHE A 684 14.80 17.98 -11.87
CA PHE A 684 13.77 16.94 -11.86
C PHE A 684 14.36 15.56 -12.15
N PHE A 685 15.16 15.41 -13.22
CA PHE A 685 15.86 14.15 -13.51
C PHE A 685 16.89 13.80 -12.43
N GLY A 686 17.53 14.78 -11.79
CA GLY A 686 18.34 14.55 -10.59
C GLY A 686 17.54 13.88 -9.46
N TRP A 687 16.29 14.28 -9.27
CA TRP A 687 15.35 13.71 -8.29
C TRP A 687 14.79 12.34 -8.66
N THR A 688 14.84 11.93 -9.93
CA THR A 688 14.48 10.56 -10.34
C THR A 688 15.50 9.51 -9.88
N LEU A 689 16.73 9.91 -9.52
CA LEU A 689 17.79 8.99 -9.12
C LEU A 689 17.80 8.70 -7.62
N SER A 690 18.09 7.44 -7.25
CA SER A 690 18.40 7.07 -5.87
C SER A 690 19.73 7.68 -5.39
N GLY A 691 19.97 7.71 -4.08
CA GLY A 691 21.24 8.17 -3.52
C GLY A 691 22.43 7.36 -4.03
N ARG A 692 22.24 6.03 -4.18
CA ARG A 692 23.21 5.11 -4.79
C ARG A 692 23.49 5.49 -6.25
N GLU A 693 22.44 5.67 -7.04
CA GLU A 693 22.56 6.07 -8.46
C GLU A 693 23.27 7.41 -8.63
N ARG A 694 22.97 8.40 -7.77
CA ARG A 694 23.65 9.71 -7.76
C ARG A 694 25.14 9.59 -7.46
N ARG A 695 25.51 8.83 -6.42
CA ARG A 695 26.93 8.58 -6.08
C ARG A 695 27.67 7.93 -7.25
N LEU A 696 27.06 6.92 -7.88
CA LEU A 696 27.63 6.24 -9.06
C LEU A 696 27.83 7.22 -10.23
N ARG A 697 26.89 8.14 -10.45
CA ARG A 697 26.97 9.17 -11.49
C ARG A 697 28.08 10.19 -11.20
N GLU A 698 28.25 10.61 -9.95
CA GLU A 698 29.25 11.59 -9.52
C GLU A 698 30.68 11.04 -9.57
N GLN A 699 30.87 9.79 -9.15
CA GLN A 699 32.20 9.18 -9.03
C GLN A 699 32.87 8.83 -10.36
N LYS A 700 32.15 8.94 -11.50
CA LYS A 700 32.64 8.60 -12.86
C LYS A 700 33.49 7.31 -12.89
N LEU A 701 33.11 6.31 -12.08
CA LEU A 701 33.91 5.11 -11.89
C LEU A 701 34.11 4.39 -13.24
N PRO A 702 35.32 3.86 -13.53
CA PRO A 702 35.61 3.17 -14.80
C PRO A 702 34.69 1.96 -15.07
N ASN A 703 34.06 1.38 -14.04
CA ASN A 703 33.13 0.27 -14.11
C ASN A 703 31.64 0.67 -14.18
N THR A 704 31.33 1.93 -14.51
CA THR A 704 29.94 2.38 -14.77
C THR A 704 29.24 1.55 -15.86
N SER A 705 29.98 0.77 -16.65
CA SER A 705 29.52 -0.25 -17.61
C SER A 705 28.64 -1.36 -17.03
N SER A 706 28.55 -1.52 -15.70
CA SER A 706 27.84 -2.61 -15.00
C SER A 706 26.48 -2.23 -14.38
N HIS A 707 25.93 -1.07 -14.78
CA HIS A 707 24.64 -0.57 -14.27
C HIS A 707 23.70 -0.14 -15.41
N GLY A 708 23.22 -1.09 -16.22
CA GLY A 708 22.37 -0.82 -17.40
C GLY A 708 21.18 0.10 -17.13
N MET A 709 20.46 -0.04 -16.00
CA MET A 709 19.30 0.80 -15.68
C MET A 709 19.66 2.28 -15.45
N LEU A 710 20.77 2.56 -14.76
CA LEU A 710 21.25 3.93 -14.55
C LEU A 710 21.67 4.58 -15.88
N GLN A 711 22.30 3.80 -16.76
CA GLN A 711 22.67 4.26 -18.10
C GLN A 711 21.42 4.57 -18.93
N LEU A 712 20.42 3.69 -18.91
CA LEU A 712 19.13 3.93 -19.56
C LEU A 712 18.48 5.23 -19.08
N LYS A 713 18.39 5.44 -17.75
CA LYS A 713 17.88 6.69 -17.15
C LYS A 713 18.66 7.92 -17.64
N SER A 714 19.98 7.78 -17.75
CA SER A 714 20.87 8.86 -18.24
C SER A 714 20.61 9.18 -19.72
N SER A 715 20.42 8.16 -20.55
CA SER A 715 20.05 8.32 -21.97
C SER A 715 18.68 8.96 -22.15
N ILE A 716 17.67 8.56 -21.36
CA ILE A 716 16.35 9.22 -21.34
C ILE A 716 16.49 10.69 -20.93
N SER A 717 17.22 10.97 -19.84
CA SER A 717 17.50 12.34 -19.38
C SER A 717 18.17 13.20 -20.46
N ALA A 718 19.11 12.64 -21.21
CA ALA A 718 19.80 13.34 -22.29
C ALA A 718 18.87 13.69 -23.46
N ILE A 719 17.94 12.78 -23.81
CA ILE A 719 16.90 13.03 -24.81
C ILE A 719 16.01 14.21 -24.38
N PHE A 720 15.49 14.19 -23.15
CA PHE A 720 14.63 15.26 -22.64
C PHE A 720 15.34 16.61 -22.60
N GLN A 721 16.55 16.68 -22.02
CA GLN A 721 17.31 17.94 -21.92
C GLN A 721 17.66 18.51 -23.30
N SER A 722 17.99 17.65 -24.26
CA SER A 722 18.29 18.10 -25.62
C SER A 722 17.04 18.52 -26.38
N PHE A 723 15.88 17.89 -26.12
CA PHE A 723 14.59 18.28 -26.71
C PHE A 723 14.14 19.68 -26.29
N VAL A 724 14.45 20.08 -25.06
CA VAL A 724 14.12 21.43 -24.57
C VAL A 724 15.23 22.46 -24.81
N GLY A 725 16.35 22.07 -25.44
CA GLY A 725 17.42 23.00 -25.80
C GLY A 725 18.45 23.28 -24.70
N LEU A 726 18.43 22.54 -23.60
CA LEU A 726 19.42 22.68 -22.51
C LEU A 726 20.78 22.05 -22.84
N ASN A 727 20.92 21.41 -23.99
CA ASN A 727 22.20 20.88 -24.45
C ASN A 727 23.08 22.03 -24.99
N GLN A 728 24.08 22.43 -24.19
CA GLN A 728 24.98 23.54 -24.50
C GLN A 728 25.70 23.41 -25.86
N SER A 729 25.90 22.19 -26.37
CA SER A 729 26.67 21.96 -27.60
C SER A 729 25.83 21.97 -28.87
N TYR A 730 24.53 21.64 -28.79
CA TYR A 730 23.68 21.42 -29.97
C TYR A 730 22.38 22.23 -29.94
N GLY A 731 22.02 22.86 -28.82
CA GLY A 731 20.74 23.53 -28.65
C GLY A 731 19.57 22.54 -28.69
N GLN A 732 18.44 22.98 -29.25
CA GLN A 732 17.21 22.19 -29.34
C GLN A 732 17.29 21.12 -30.44
N MET A 733 17.05 19.86 -30.08
CA MET A 733 17.11 18.71 -30.98
C MET A 733 15.80 17.92 -30.96
N GLN A 734 15.36 17.44 -32.13
CA GLN A 734 14.16 16.60 -32.24
C GLN A 734 14.46 15.19 -32.78
N LEU A 735 15.65 14.96 -33.35
CA LEU A 735 16.07 13.67 -33.86
C LEU A 735 17.24 13.12 -33.05
N PHE A 736 17.05 11.91 -32.52
CA PHE A 736 18.01 11.21 -31.68
C PHE A 736 18.38 9.86 -32.29
N GLN A 737 19.67 9.55 -32.29
CA GLN A 737 20.23 8.29 -32.76
C GLN A 737 20.76 7.51 -31.55
N LEU A 738 20.22 6.31 -31.29
CA LEU A 738 20.76 5.45 -30.26
C LEU A 738 22.01 4.75 -30.80
N SER A 739 23.18 5.23 -30.40
CA SER A 739 24.47 4.81 -30.97
C SER A 739 25.26 3.96 -29.96
N CYS A 740 25.47 2.68 -30.30
CA CYS A 740 26.03 1.67 -29.41
C CYS A 740 27.57 1.72 -29.35
N LYS A 741 28.12 2.14 -28.21
CA LYS A 741 29.58 2.28 -28.02
C LYS A 741 30.32 0.96 -28.17
N HIS A 742 29.78 -0.13 -27.62
CA HIS A 742 30.33 -1.49 -27.72
C HIS A 742 30.20 -2.11 -29.12
N LYS A 743 29.57 -1.40 -30.06
CA LYS A 743 29.42 -1.79 -31.47
C LYS A 743 29.97 -0.71 -32.40
N THR A 744 31.13 -0.12 -32.05
CA THR A 744 31.81 0.88 -32.90
C THR A 744 30.91 2.07 -33.27
N MET A 745 30.06 2.51 -32.34
CA MET A 745 29.07 3.60 -32.52
C MET A 745 28.01 3.31 -33.60
N SER A 746 27.72 2.04 -33.90
CA SER A 746 26.61 1.71 -34.80
C SER A 746 25.27 2.10 -34.18
N CYS A 747 24.40 2.68 -35.01
CA CYS A 747 23.04 3.04 -34.63
C CYS A 747 22.05 2.08 -35.28
N ASP A 748 21.10 1.58 -34.48
CA ASP A 748 20.03 0.73 -34.99
C ASP A 748 18.61 1.25 -34.69
N THR A 749 18.49 2.43 -34.08
CA THR A 749 17.21 3.00 -33.63
C THR A 749 17.25 4.53 -33.74
N LEU A 750 16.29 5.10 -34.45
CA LEU A 750 16.05 6.56 -34.50
C LEU A 750 14.83 6.91 -33.66
N ILE A 751 14.88 8.03 -32.93
CA ILE A 751 13.77 8.60 -32.18
C ILE A 751 13.51 10.03 -32.67
N PHE A 752 12.28 10.30 -33.10
CA PHE A 752 11.78 11.61 -33.52
C PHE A 752 10.87 12.16 -32.43
N ALA A 753 11.37 13.07 -31.60
CA ALA A 753 10.60 13.70 -30.56
C ALA A 753 9.68 14.79 -31.13
N SER A 754 8.42 14.76 -30.72
CA SER A 754 7.38 15.66 -31.23
C SER A 754 7.00 16.72 -30.20
N THR A 755 6.62 16.32 -28.99
CA THR A 755 6.05 17.25 -28.01
C THR A 755 6.31 16.83 -26.57
N LEU A 756 6.66 17.78 -25.71
CA LEU A 756 6.72 17.56 -24.26
C LEU A 756 5.34 17.83 -23.65
N ARG A 757 4.86 16.90 -22.82
CA ARG A 757 3.54 16.96 -22.20
C ARG A 757 3.63 16.70 -20.69
N HIS A 758 2.68 17.25 -19.95
CA HIS A 758 2.43 16.84 -18.57
C HIS A 758 1.90 15.41 -18.56
N ASN A 759 2.38 14.59 -17.64
CA ASN A 759 1.78 13.29 -17.33
C ASN A 759 1.02 13.39 -16.00
N LEU A 760 -0.26 13.71 -16.10
CA LEU A 760 -1.07 14.13 -14.95
C LEU A 760 -1.29 13.01 -13.93
N SER A 761 -1.53 11.78 -14.39
CA SER A 761 -1.81 10.64 -13.52
C SER A 761 -0.60 10.20 -12.70
N GLN A 762 0.60 10.28 -13.28
CA GLN A 762 1.86 9.92 -12.60
C GLN A 762 2.54 11.14 -11.93
N LYS A 763 1.91 12.31 -11.95
CA LYS A 763 2.47 13.57 -11.41
C LYS A 763 3.84 13.89 -12.01
N SER A 764 4.04 13.58 -13.29
CA SER A 764 5.33 13.57 -13.98
C SER A 764 5.23 14.27 -15.34
N ILE A 765 6.22 14.08 -16.20
CA ILE A 765 6.22 14.53 -17.61
C ILE A 765 6.33 13.33 -18.56
N VAL A 766 5.95 13.52 -19.81
CA VAL A 766 6.10 12.53 -20.87
C VAL A 766 6.48 13.19 -22.19
N LEU A 767 7.39 12.54 -22.93
CA LEU A 767 7.78 12.97 -24.27
C LEU A 767 7.04 12.14 -25.31
N ASP A 768 6.18 12.81 -26.08
CA ASP A 768 5.48 12.27 -27.24
C ASP A 768 6.47 12.19 -28.41
N ALA A 769 6.76 10.98 -28.88
CA ALA A 769 7.80 10.72 -29.86
C ALA A 769 7.43 9.57 -30.81
N TYR A 770 8.27 9.36 -31.82
CA TYR A 770 8.15 8.25 -32.77
C TYR A 770 9.47 7.51 -32.88
N VAL A 771 9.42 6.19 -32.93
CA VAL A 771 10.61 5.35 -33.12
C VAL A 771 10.64 4.75 -34.52
N VAL A 772 11.83 4.70 -35.12
CA VAL A 772 12.11 3.99 -36.37
C VAL A 772 13.27 3.02 -36.15
N PRO A 773 12.98 1.70 -36.05
CA PRO A 773 14.01 0.67 -36.03
C PRO A 773 14.76 0.62 -37.37
N LEU A 774 16.10 0.63 -37.34
CA LEU A 774 16.98 0.54 -38.51
C LEU A 774 17.43 -0.91 -38.73
N THR A 775 16.54 -1.70 -39.33
CA THR A 775 16.90 -3.07 -39.75
C THR A 775 17.83 -3.04 -40.96
N LYS A 776 18.60 -4.12 -41.19
CA LYS A 776 19.50 -4.24 -42.37
C LYS A 776 18.78 -3.90 -43.69
N GLN A 777 17.52 -4.34 -43.84
CA GLN A 777 16.69 -4.07 -45.01
C GLN A 777 16.27 -2.59 -45.13
N ARG A 778 15.98 -1.92 -44.01
CA ARG A 778 15.65 -0.49 -44.01
C ARG A 778 16.88 0.36 -44.28
N VAL A 779 18.01 0.02 -43.68
CA VAL A 779 19.28 0.72 -43.91
C VAL A 779 19.66 0.66 -45.39
N SER A 780 19.52 -0.49 -46.07
CA SER A 780 19.82 -0.58 -47.50
C SER A 780 18.86 0.26 -48.36
N LYS A 781 17.56 0.31 -48.02
CA LYS A 781 16.56 1.15 -48.70
C LYS A 781 16.73 2.65 -48.44
N MET A 782 17.30 3.02 -47.29
CA MET A 782 17.38 4.42 -46.81
C MET A 782 18.81 4.96 -46.77
N ALA A 783 19.78 4.26 -47.35
CA ALA A 783 21.21 4.58 -47.20
C ALA A 783 21.55 6.05 -47.54
N SER A 784 21.08 6.55 -48.70
CA SER A 784 21.32 7.93 -49.13
C SER A 784 20.73 8.96 -48.15
N LYS A 785 19.56 8.67 -47.57
CA LYS A 785 18.83 9.53 -46.63
C LYS A 785 19.47 9.54 -45.24
N LEU A 786 19.92 8.37 -44.77
CA LEU A 786 20.69 8.25 -43.54
C LEU A 786 22.01 9.04 -43.62
N VAL A 787 22.71 8.96 -44.76
CA VAL A 787 23.90 9.79 -45.01
C VAL A 787 23.56 11.28 -44.99
N HIS A 788 22.42 11.69 -45.57
CA HIS A 788 21.98 13.07 -45.53
C HIS A 788 21.69 13.56 -44.09
N ILE A 789 20.99 12.76 -43.29
CA ILE A 789 20.73 13.06 -41.87
C ILE A 789 22.03 13.28 -41.10
N VAL A 790 23.00 12.36 -41.24
CA VAL A 790 24.30 12.46 -40.57
C VAL A 790 25.03 13.74 -40.99
N LYS A 791 25.01 14.08 -42.29
CA LYS A 791 25.65 15.29 -42.81
C LYS A 791 24.93 16.59 -42.40
N SER A 792 23.64 16.54 -42.16
CA SER A 792 22.83 17.72 -41.83
C SER A 792 23.14 18.31 -40.45
N GLY A 793 23.79 17.54 -39.56
CA GLY A 793 24.02 17.94 -38.17
C GLY A 793 22.74 18.02 -37.31
N LYS A 794 21.57 17.71 -37.87
CA LYS A 794 20.25 17.81 -37.21
C LYS A 794 19.88 16.57 -36.38
N ALA A 795 20.81 15.62 -36.21
CA ALA A 795 20.61 14.41 -35.44
C ALA A 795 21.63 14.36 -34.29
N LEU A 796 21.15 14.14 -33.07
CA LEU A 796 22.00 13.99 -31.90
C LEU A 796 22.27 12.51 -31.62
N ASN A 797 23.54 12.16 -31.42
CA ASN A 797 23.92 10.83 -30.96
C ASN A 797 23.70 10.70 -29.44
N ILE A 798 22.78 9.83 -29.05
CA ILE A 798 22.61 9.36 -27.67
C ILE A 798 23.45 8.10 -27.53
N ALA A 799 24.52 8.21 -26.74
CA ALA A 799 25.49 7.14 -26.64
C ALA A 799 25.00 6.02 -25.71
N VAL A 800 24.67 4.86 -26.29
CA VAL A 800 24.36 3.63 -25.55
C VAL A 800 25.68 2.98 -25.15
N THR A 801 25.98 3.01 -23.87
CA THR A 801 27.30 2.75 -23.30
C THR A 801 27.63 1.28 -23.06
N SER A 802 26.62 0.43 -22.90
CA SER A 802 26.82 -1.00 -22.63
C SER A 802 25.82 -1.89 -23.39
N ARG A 803 26.12 -3.20 -23.41
CA ARG A 803 25.19 -4.23 -23.91
C ARG A 803 23.92 -4.31 -23.06
N GLU A 804 24.03 -4.14 -21.75
CA GLU A 804 22.88 -4.15 -20.84
C GLU A 804 21.91 -3.00 -21.15
N GLU A 805 22.43 -1.79 -21.38
CA GLU A 805 21.62 -0.64 -21.77
C GLU A 805 20.93 -0.85 -23.13
N GLU A 806 21.64 -1.41 -24.11
CA GLU A 806 21.07 -1.77 -25.42
C GLU A 806 19.89 -2.75 -25.26
N LEU A 807 20.07 -3.79 -24.44
CA LEU A 807 19.02 -4.78 -24.16
C LEU A 807 17.80 -4.12 -23.49
N LEU A 808 18.03 -3.25 -22.51
CA LEU A 808 16.94 -2.54 -21.82
C LEU A 808 16.17 -1.62 -22.77
N TRP A 809 16.83 -0.90 -23.68
CA TRP A 809 16.13 -0.13 -24.72
C TRP A 809 15.27 -1.05 -25.61
N LYS A 810 15.80 -2.18 -26.07
CA LYS A 810 15.03 -3.14 -26.88
C LYS A 810 13.82 -3.71 -26.13
N GLN A 811 13.93 -3.93 -24.82
CA GLN A 811 12.82 -4.39 -23.98
C GLN A 811 11.80 -3.29 -23.69
N MET A 812 12.26 -2.06 -23.49
CA MET A 812 11.40 -0.91 -23.16
C MET A 812 10.57 -0.45 -24.36
N LEU A 813 11.11 -0.50 -25.58
CA LEU A 813 10.44 0.03 -26.78
C LEU A 813 9.01 -0.52 -27.00
N PRO A 814 8.75 -1.85 -26.94
CA PRO A 814 7.38 -2.36 -26.98
C PRO A 814 6.48 -1.77 -25.89
N ALA A 815 6.98 -1.64 -24.66
CA ALA A 815 6.20 -1.06 -23.56
C ALA A 815 5.85 0.42 -23.83
N LEU A 816 6.76 1.20 -24.43
CA LEU A 816 6.49 2.60 -24.80
C LEU A 816 5.49 2.75 -25.95
N VAL A 817 5.43 1.78 -26.88
CA VAL A 817 4.40 1.74 -27.93
C VAL A 817 3.05 1.44 -27.28
N GLU A 818 2.97 0.38 -26.50
CA GLU A 818 1.71 -0.10 -25.93
C GLU A 818 1.17 0.82 -24.84
N CYS A 819 2.02 1.59 -24.14
CA CYS A 819 1.56 2.55 -23.14
C CYS A 819 0.80 3.73 -23.73
N CYS A 820 1.04 4.11 -24.99
CA CYS A 820 0.41 5.28 -25.62
C CYS A 820 -0.52 4.92 -26.80
N ARG A 821 -0.61 3.63 -27.15
CA ARG A 821 -1.51 3.15 -28.20
C ARG A 821 -2.98 3.35 -27.80
N GLY A 822 -3.77 4.00 -28.65
CA GLY A 822 -5.20 4.24 -28.38
C GLY A 822 -6.13 4.15 -29.60
N THR A 823 -5.64 4.50 -30.79
CA THR A 823 -6.47 4.69 -32.00
C THR A 823 -6.46 3.49 -32.94
N TRP A 824 -5.51 2.56 -32.78
CA TRP A 824 -5.30 1.42 -33.66
C TRP A 824 -5.13 0.10 -32.91
N HIS A 825 -5.33 -1.01 -33.61
CA HIS A 825 -5.33 -2.38 -33.08
C HIS A 825 -4.32 -3.25 -33.81
N HIS A 826 -3.74 -4.22 -33.10
CA HIS A 826 -2.89 -5.25 -33.70
C HIS A 826 -3.68 -6.10 -34.69
N GLY A 827 -3.17 -6.23 -35.92
CA GLY A 827 -3.76 -7.07 -36.96
C GLY A 827 -3.70 -8.57 -36.62
N GLN A 828 -4.42 -9.39 -37.38
CA GLN A 828 -4.32 -10.86 -37.27
C GLN A 828 -2.91 -11.36 -37.59
N ASP A 829 -2.23 -10.66 -38.50
CA ASP A 829 -0.87 -10.98 -38.94
C ASP A 829 0.25 -10.42 -38.05
N CYS A 830 -0.08 -9.84 -36.89
CA CYS A 830 0.87 -9.24 -35.96
C CYS A 830 2.02 -10.19 -35.60
N GLU A 831 3.26 -9.74 -35.75
CA GLU A 831 4.45 -10.54 -35.52
C GLU A 831 4.58 -11.02 -34.08
N TYR A 832 4.09 -10.24 -33.10
CA TYR A 832 4.11 -10.63 -31.70
C TYR A 832 3.37 -11.94 -31.45
N ARG A 833 2.19 -12.12 -32.09
CA ARG A 833 1.38 -13.34 -31.99
C ARG A 833 2.00 -14.48 -32.79
N LYS A 834 2.42 -14.22 -34.03
CA LYS A 834 3.01 -15.23 -34.90
C LYS A 834 4.28 -15.86 -34.32
N GLN A 835 5.09 -15.06 -33.64
CA GLN A 835 6.34 -15.52 -33.04
C GLN A 835 6.20 -15.92 -31.57
N GLY A 836 5.07 -15.59 -30.93
CA GLY A 836 4.85 -15.85 -29.51
C GLY A 836 5.91 -15.21 -28.63
N LYS A 837 6.34 -13.97 -28.93
CA LYS A 837 7.42 -13.29 -28.20
C LYS A 837 7.34 -11.76 -28.28
N ILE A 838 7.57 -11.11 -27.14
CA ILE A 838 7.78 -9.65 -27.03
C ILE A 838 8.97 -9.39 -26.08
N PRO A 839 9.97 -8.57 -26.46
CA PRO A 839 10.20 -7.97 -27.78
C PRO A 839 10.44 -9.03 -28.87
N LEU A 840 10.19 -8.69 -30.14
CA LEU A 840 10.47 -9.59 -31.28
C LEU A 840 11.94 -10.02 -31.29
N SER A 841 12.84 -9.04 -31.18
CA SER A 841 14.27 -9.26 -31.07
C SER A 841 14.94 -8.24 -30.16
N THR A 842 15.99 -8.70 -29.48
CA THR A 842 16.95 -7.86 -28.74
C THR A 842 18.32 -7.81 -29.43
N ALA A 843 18.43 -8.37 -30.64
CA ALA A 843 19.63 -8.31 -31.44
C ALA A 843 19.81 -6.92 -32.08
N HIS A 844 21.07 -6.57 -32.33
CA HIS A 844 21.43 -5.32 -32.98
C HIS A 844 21.01 -5.33 -34.45
N CYS A 845 20.50 -4.21 -34.98
CA CYS A 845 19.95 -4.10 -36.35
C CYS A 845 18.72 -4.99 -36.62
N GLU A 846 18.00 -5.40 -35.57
CA GLU A 846 16.70 -6.06 -35.65
C GLU A 846 15.63 -5.24 -34.92
N SER A 847 14.37 -5.42 -35.32
CA SER A 847 13.25 -4.70 -34.70
C SER A 847 12.82 -5.38 -33.40
N ALA A 848 12.66 -4.60 -32.34
CA ALA A 848 12.04 -5.07 -31.10
C ALA A 848 10.50 -5.02 -31.16
N ILE A 849 9.95 -4.19 -32.07
CA ILE A 849 8.52 -3.90 -32.17
C ILE A 849 7.90 -4.48 -33.44
N CYS A 850 6.60 -4.79 -33.37
CA CYS A 850 5.81 -5.23 -34.51
C CYS A 850 5.56 -4.09 -35.51
N SER A 851 5.23 -4.44 -36.76
CA SER A 851 4.95 -3.47 -37.82
C SER A 851 3.54 -2.88 -37.77
N CYS A 852 2.65 -3.38 -36.88
CA CYS A 852 1.26 -2.92 -36.80
C CYS A 852 1.12 -1.42 -36.49
N GLY A 853 2.10 -0.84 -35.78
CA GLY A 853 2.12 0.58 -35.44
C GLY A 853 2.75 1.47 -36.50
N GLU A 854 3.26 0.93 -37.60
CA GLU A 854 3.88 1.71 -38.68
C GLU A 854 2.85 2.60 -39.36
N TYR A 855 3.22 3.88 -39.55
CA TYR A 855 2.37 4.90 -40.17
C TYR A 855 1.04 5.17 -39.43
N GLN A 856 0.86 4.59 -38.24
CA GLN A 856 -0.25 4.92 -37.36
C GLN A 856 0.01 6.25 -36.66
N ASP A 857 -1.05 7.02 -36.40
CA ASP A 857 -0.99 8.36 -35.78
C ASP A 857 -0.05 9.34 -36.49
N ALA A 858 0.23 9.13 -37.78
CA ALA A 858 1.28 9.82 -38.52
C ALA A 858 1.08 11.36 -38.64
N ASN A 859 -0.10 11.88 -38.32
CA ASN A 859 -0.35 13.33 -38.25
C ASN A 859 0.46 14.02 -37.16
N GLY A 860 0.84 13.33 -36.09
CA GLY A 860 1.68 13.88 -35.01
C GLY A 860 3.19 13.75 -35.26
N PHE A 861 3.61 13.11 -36.37
CA PHE A 861 5.03 12.97 -36.71
C PHE A 861 5.64 14.34 -37.02
N PRO A 862 6.85 14.66 -36.48
CA PRO A 862 7.46 15.98 -36.67
C PRO A 862 7.59 16.39 -38.15
N GLY A 863 7.04 17.56 -38.50
CA GLY A 863 6.89 18.03 -39.86
C GLY A 863 8.15 18.69 -40.44
N HIS A 864 9.22 17.90 -40.66
CA HIS A 864 10.44 18.36 -41.33
C HIS A 864 10.61 17.61 -42.67
N GLU A 865 10.94 18.34 -43.75
CA GLU A 865 11.06 17.77 -45.11
C GLU A 865 12.06 16.60 -45.17
N ASP A 866 13.24 16.77 -44.57
CA ASP A 866 14.29 15.72 -44.44
C ASP A 866 13.81 14.41 -43.77
N TRP A 867 12.67 14.41 -43.07
CA TRP A 867 12.18 13.27 -42.29
C TRP A 867 10.97 12.57 -42.91
N ALA A 868 10.40 13.12 -43.99
CA ALA A 868 9.17 12.61 -44.61
C ALA A 868 9.24 11.12 -44.96
N ASP A 869 10.42 10.65 -45.37
CA ASP A 869 10.66 9.26 -45.77
C ASP A 869 10.70 8.25 -44.62
N PHE A 870 10.94 8.73 -43.40
CA PHE A 870 10.98 7.91 -42.18
C PHE A 870 9.59 7.68 -41.63
N LYS A 871 8.65 8.59 -41.93
CA LYS A 871 7.26 8.57 -41.47
C LYS A 871 6.54 7.25 -41.72
N GLN A 872 6.79 6.61 -42.87
CA GLN A 872 6.18 5.31 -43.21
C GLN A 872 6.61 4.16 -42.29
N TYR A 873 7.78 4.26 -41.64
CA TYR A 873 8.33 3.24 -40.74
C TYR A 873 8.23 3.64 -39.26
N ALA A 874 7.60 4.79 -38.99
CA ALA A 874 7.53 5.38 -37.66
C ALA A 874 6.38 4.77 -36.85
N THR A 875 6.65 4.47 -35.58
CA THR A 875 5.64 4.05 -34.60
C THR A 875 5.67 4.99 -33.41
N ARG A 876 4.51 5.49 -32.98
CA ARG A 876 4.41 6.42 -31.84
C ARG A 876 4.80 5.73 -30.52
N ILE A 877 5.54 6.44 -29.68
CA ILE A 877 5.99 6.02 -28.35
C ILE A 877 5.81 7.15 -27.33
N GLY A 878 5.50 6.80 -26.08
CA GLY A 878 5.49 7.75 -24.96
C GLY A 878 6.68 7.50 -24.04
N ILE A 879 7.72 8.32 -24.12
CA ILE A 879 8.91 8.17 -23.27
C ILE A 879 8.65 8.85 -21.92
N MET A 880 8.66 8.08 -20.84
CA MET A 880 8.47 8.58 -19.46
C MET A 880 9.78 8.54 -18.67
N PRO A 881 10.03 9.49 -17.74
CA PRO A 881 11.09 9.37 -16.75
C PRO A 881 10.90 8.12 -15.88
N LEU A 882 12.01 7.44 -15.56
CA LEU A 882 12.03 6.29 -14.66
C LEU A 882 12.65 6.72 -13.32
N SER A 883 11.83 6.81 -12.28
CA SER A 883 12.22 7.21 -10.93
C SER A 883 12.59 6.01 -10.06
N ALA A 884 13.55 6.21 -9.15
CA ALA A 884 13.81 5.29 -8.05
C ALA A 884 12.59 5.22 -7.11
N VAL A 885 12.42 4.08 -6.44
CA VAL A 885 11.28 3.83 -5.54
C VAL A 885 11.71 4.07 -4.10
N SER A 886 11.07 5.02 -3.41
CA SER A 886 11.51 5.50 -2.09
C SER A 886 11.49 4.45 -0.98
N TYR A 887 10.57 3.48 -1.06
CA TYR A 887 10.49 2.36 -0.12
C TYR A 887 11.39 1.17 -0.49
N VAL A 888 12.17 1.26 -1.56
CA VAL A 888 13.14 0.24 -1.99
C VAL A 888 14.57 0.73 -1.80
N GLU A 889 14.86 1.96 -2.23
CA GLU A 889 16.17 2.60 -2.04
C GLU A 889 16.03 4.03 -1.54
N GLN A 890 17.01 4.47 -0.74
CA GLN A 890 17.06 5.85 -0.26
C GLN A 890 17.22 6.80 -1.45
N LEU A 891 16.37 7.83 -1.52
CA LEU A 891 16.48 8.87 -2.56
C LEU A 891 17.72 9.76 -2.38
N LEU A 892 18.18 9.90 -1.14
CA LEU A 892 19.38 10.65 -0.76
C LEU A 892 20.12 9.90 0.34
N THR A 893 21.45 9.84 0.24
CA THR A 893 22.28 9.40 1.36
C THR A 893 22.36 10.51 2.41
N ASP A 894 22.75 10.16 3.64
CA ASP A 894 22.84 11.14 4.73
C ASP A 894 23.78 12.31 4.39
N GLU A 895 24.93 12.04 3.76
CA GLU A 895 25.85 13.12 3.37
C GLU A 895 25.25 14.00 2.26
N GLN A 896 24.52 13.42 1.32
CA GLN A 896 23.83 14.18 0.27
C GLN A 896 22.72 15.05 0.86
N ARG A 897 21.95 14.49 1.80
CA ARG A 897 20.90 15.23 2.54
C ARG A 897 21.52 16.41 3.27
N ASP A 898 22.60 16.21 4.02
CA ASP A 898 23.28 17.28 4.75
C ASP A 898 23.87 18.35 3.82
N GLN A 899 24.41 17.96 2.67
CA GLN A 899 24.94 18.91 1.68
C GLN A 899 23.83 19.76 1.06
N ILE A 900 22.70 19.13 0.69
CA ILE A 900 21.55 19.83 0.10
C ILE A 900 20.90 20.73 1.15
N SER A 901 20.67 20.25 2.37
CA SER A 901 20.10 21.04 3.47
C SER A 901 20.95 22.27 3.80
N ARG A 902 22.29 22.15 3.75
CA ARG A 902 23.20 23.31 3.91
C ARG A 902 23.02 24.34 2.79
N LYS A 903 22.97 23.89 1.53
CA LYS A 903 22.74 24.78 0.37
C LYS A 903 21.38 25.48 0.43
N ILE A 904 20.32 24.77 0.83
CA ILE A 904 18.98 25.34 1.01
C ILE A 904 19.00 26.37 2.15
N GLY A 905 19.62 26.04 3.29
CA GLY A 905 19.80 26.96 4.41
C GLY A 905 20.48 28.27 3.99
N ASP A 906 21.54 28.19 3.19
CA ASP A 906 22.26 29.35 2.65
C ASP A 906 21.39 30.20 1.69
N LEU A 907 20.50 29.58 0.90
CA LEU A 907 19.56 30.26 0.00
C LEU A 907 18.37 30.91 0.73
N SER A 908 17.86 30.29 1.81
CA SER A 908 16.82 30.90 2.65
C SER A 908 17.35 32.12 3.43
N MET A 909 18.65 32.15 3.76
CA MET A 909 19.28 33.29 4.43
C MET A 909 19.57 34.48 3.50
N SER A 910 19.50 34.32 2.18
CA SER A 910 19.64 35.41 1.21
C SER A 910 18.31 36.07 0.81
N GLY A 911 17.16 35.52 1.23
CA GLY A 911 15.83 35.97 0.83
C GLY A 911 14.93 36.56 1.93
N THR A 912 15.30 36.49 3.20
CA THR A 912 14.50 37.09 4.30
C THR A 912 15.40 37.82 5.29
N SER A 913 15.20 39.13 5.41
CA SER A 913 15.86 40.02 6.38
C SER A 913 15.30 39.92 7.80
N ASP A 914 14.84 38.74 8.23
CA ASP A 914 14.43 38.50 9.61
C ASP A 914 15.45 37.58 10.28
N GLY A 915 16.38 38.18 11.01
CA GLY A 915 17.49 37.45 11.61
C GLY A 915 17.04 36.42 12.66
N ILE A 916 17.81 35.34 12.77
CA ILE A 916 17.59 34.28 13.76
C ILE A 916 17.93 34.81 15.17
N ARG A 917 16.99 34.69 16.12
CA ARG A 917 17.21 35.02 17.53
C ARG A 917 17.85 33.86 18.29
N CYS A 918 18.95 34.14 19.00
CA CYS A 918 19.57 33.16 19.89
C CYS A 918 18.66 32.85 21.09
N GLY A 919 18.27 31.58 21.27
CA GLY A 919 17.41 31.15 22.38
C GLY A 919 17.99 31.36 23.80
N HIS A 920 19.28 31.66 23.92
CA HIS A 920 19.91 31.93 25.22
C HIS A 920 20.04 33.42 25.55
N CYS A 921 20.31 34.29 24.56
CA CYS A 921 20.56 35.71 24.80
C CYS A 921 19.62 36.67 24.06
N GLY A 922 18.66 36.16 23.29
CA GLY A 922 17.67 36.96 22.56
C GLY A 922 18.21 37.79 21.39
N LYS A 923 19.54 37.84 21.19
CA LYS A 923 20.16 38.66 20.15
C LYS A 923 19.96 38.05 18.76
N THR A 924 19.58 38.90 17.82
CA THR A 924 19.46 38.62 16.40
C THR A 924 20.84 38.59 15.75
N SER A 925 21.20 37.51 15.06
CA SER A 925 22.49 37.37 14.36
C SER A 925 22.33 36.55 13.09
N ASN A 926 23.04 36.93 12.01
CA ASN A 926 23.06 36.20 10.75
C ASN A 926 23.87 34.88 10.84
N ARG A 927 24.57 34.63 11.96
CA ARG A 927 25.30 33.39 12.24
C ARG A 927 25.23 33.03 13.73
N LEU A 928 24.83 31.80 14.03
CA LEU A 928 24.93 31.24 15.38
C LEU A 928 26.37 30.75 15.62
N LYS A 929 27.04 31.29 16.65
CA LYS A 929 28.37 30.81 17.07
C LYS A 929 28.19 29.50 17.85
N LYS A 930 29.12 28.56 17.69
CA LYS A 930 29.19 27.34 18.52
C LYS A 930 29.30 27.74 20.00
N CYS A 931 28.56 27.06 20.87
CA CYS A 931 28.64 27.29 22.31
C CYS A 931 30.07 27.01 22.81
N ALA A 932 30.72 27.99 23.44
CA ALA A 932 32.11 27.88 23.90
C ALA A 932 32.32 26.78 24.96
N ARG A 933 31.25 26.28 25.59
CA ARG A 933 31.30 25.26 26.65
C ARG A 933 31.07 23.83 26.16
N CYS A 934 30.31 23.63 25.09
CA CYS A 934 29.95 22.28 24.60
C CYS A 934 30.18 22.03 23.11
N GLY A 935 30.63 23.04 22.35
CA GLY A 935 30.98 22.92 20.93
C GLY A 935 29.82 22.70 19.96
N LYS A 936 28.57 22.59 20.44
CA LYS A 936 27.37 22.34 19.62
C LYS A 936 26.75 23.64 19.10
N LEU A 937 26.13 23.56 17.91
CA LEU A 937 25.21 24.58 17.36
C LEU A 937 23.85 24.41 18.05
N THR A 938 23.31 25.47 18.64
CA THR A 938 21.97 25.46 19.24
C THR A 938 20.93 25.77 18.18
N GLY A 939 19.96 24.86 17.96
CA GLY A 939 18.85 25.07 17.03
C GLY A 939 17.86 26.13 17.51
N PRO A 940 16.94 26.61 16.64
CA PRO A 940 15.88 27.52 17.04
C PRO A 940 14.94 26.85 18.04
N VAL A 941 14.59 27.57 19.11
CA VAL A 941 13.57 27.13 20.08
C VAL A 941 12.20 27.59 19.55
N PRO A 942 11.19 26.72 19.44
CA PRO A 942 9.82 27.14 19.16
C PRO A 942 9.34 28.09 20.26
N SER A 943 8.74 29.22 19.90
CA SER A 943 8.08 30.11 20.84
C SER A 943 6.99 29.36 21.61
N LEU A 944 7.23 29.06 22.88
CA LEU A 944 6.19 28.66 23.82
C LEU A 944 5.25 29.85 24.01
N ILE A 945 4.02 29.73 23.53
CA ILE A 945 2.93 30.68 23.81
C ILE A 945 2.49 30.43 25.26
N GLY A 946 2.95 31.29 26.17
CA GLY A 946 2.34 31.52 27.49
C GLY A 946 1.30 32.64 27.40
N PRO A 947 0.38 32.75 28.38
CA PRO A 947 -0.93 33.39 28.21
C PRO A 947 -0.82 34.90 28.03
N TYR A 948 -1.63 35.45 27.13
CA TYR A 948 -1.83 36.89 26.99
C TYR A 948 -2.41 37.47 28.29
N PRO A 949 -1.85 38.56 28.85
CA PRO A 949 -2.54 39.36 29.84
C PRO A 949 -3.58 40.24 29.14
N ALA A 950 -4.76 40.33 29.74
CA ALA A 950 -5.80 41.28 29.36
C ALA A 950 -5.26 42.71 29.49
N GLN A 951 -5.42 43.51 28.43
CA GLN A 951 -5.38 44.96 28.52
C GLN A 951 -6.79 45.48 28.25
N GLU A 952 -7.36 46.06 29.30
CA GLU A 952 -8.51 46.95 29.27
C GLU A 952 -8.24 48.09 28.29
N ALA A 953 -9.20 48.36 27.40
CA ALA A 953 -9.26 49.59 26.63
C ALA A 953 -10.58 50.27 26.98
N GLU A 954 -10.44 51.48 27.50
CA GLU A 954 -11.48 52.39 27.97
C GLU A 954 -12.50 52.72 26.87
N TYR A 955 -13.74 52.86 27.33
CA TYR A 955 -14.87 53.47 26.64
C TYR A 955 -14.59 54.97 26.42
N ASP A 956 -14.81 55.46 25.21
CA ASP A 956 -15.19 56.85 24.99
C ASP A 956 -16.34 56.93 23.98
N ASP A 957 -17.42 57.54 24.44
CA ASP A 957 -18.65 57.88 23.73
C ASP A 957 -18.42 59.03 22.74
N GLU A 958 -18.99 58.96 21.53
CA GLU A 958 -20.01 59.93 21.06
C GLU A 958 -20.50 59.65 19.62
N LYS A 959 -21.79 59.30 19.53
CA LYS A 959 -22.85 59.84 18.62
C LYS A 959 -22.50 60.13 17.14
N GLN A 960 -23.21 59.50 16.19
CA GLN A 960 -24.54 59.90 15.69
C GLN A 960 -24.95 59.10 14.41
N SER A 961 -26.11 58.43 14.45
CA SER A 961 -27.21 58.40 13.45
C SER A 961 -26.92 57.90 11.99
N VAL A 962 -27.70 57.10 11.26
CA VAL A 962 -29.11 56.67 11.22
C VAL A 962 -29.18 55.33 10.44
N ALA A 963 -30.17 54.51 10.79
CA ALA A 963 -30.57 53.19 10.27
C ALA A 963 -31.14 53.19 8.81
N PRO A 964 -31.91 52.17 8.35
CA PRO A 964 -31.58 50.77 8.06
C PRO A 964 -32.06 50.34 6.64
N GLU A 965 -31.78 49.10 6.20
CA GLU A 965 -32.83 48.21 5.64
C GLU A 965 -32.32 46.78 5.38
N MET A 966 -33.09 45.83 5.90
CA MET A 966 -33.09 44.40 5.57
C MET A 966 -33.90 44.18 4.28
N VAL A 967 -33.51 43.19 3.47
CA VAL A 967 -34.25 41.93 3.26
C VAL A 967 -33.23 40.84 2.95
#